data_AF-A0AAW0CFL2-F1
#
_entry.id   AF-A0AAW0CFL2-F1
#
_cell.length_a   1.000
_cell.length_b   1.000
_cell.length_c   1.000
_cell.angle_alpha   90.00
_cell.angle_beta   90.00
_cell.angle_gamma   90.00
#
_symmetry.space_group_name_H-M   'P 1'
#
loop_
_entity.id
_entity.type
_entity.pdbx_description
1 polymer ?
#
loop_
_entity_poly.entity_id
_entity_poly.type
_entity_poly.pdbx_seq_one_letter_code
_entity_poly.pdbx_strand_id
1 'polypeptide(L)'
;MQFNNAFLATIVAAIGASSTYAALVPRADPTCGTTGDATLVDCQNLVNSEWSNLNYERTCTYAGKTAYNPICHPGNCCVYVTVDTLTEDDVKNAAKTIVSGCASQSTDTVNGVINVNADARVCIGNGDACGDFASFISLTLSRGFPDCENGPLAHNLVCNPDAPSLDRAKAVVAEFTLEELIANTGNDSPGVPRLGLAPYNWWNEALHGFGGSPGSNFSSEHGTPFSYSTSFPAPILMSAAFDDDTHFTPLRNVISTEGRAFHNFNRSGIDFWALPISTHSGIHDGAEVKKLLERILYGSRVRDFWGLGDDQWIVGDCAAVEVIYTGHGYTEDIVNASALALKAGVDIDCGTTFPTYLGEALEKGLIAEDDIKKALVRQYHSLVRTGYFDPPSRQPYRQIGWSDVNTKVTQELAYRAAVDGMVLLKNDGTLPLSPKKTKVALIGPFANATRQMQSNYAPACAINTTSTSEFPAALDAASEADVIIYIGGMDLSVEDEFRDREEYWVARESGRLADVAGKEKGKSKKLVVVSMGGGQVDCSWIKKDSRVNALLWAGLPSQSGGTALLDILTGKKAPAGRLPVTQYPAGYVNEVPMTDMGLRPRTGEIPGRTYKWYTGKPGDEFGFGLHYTKFDIAWEKSETDFDVLTYNIQDLISTASNQQYIDLAPLDTFTLSVTNAGRTTASDFVALLFVQTKAGPQPTSQKELVAYTRVKDVQPGQSTSAELTVTLGAIARTDENGDRVLYPGEYELLADWDGKAKKKIRLRGKEERLVVWPQPPS
;
A
#
# COMPACT_ATOMS: atom_id res chain seq x y z
N MET A 1 10.61 17.39 11.43
CA MET A 1 9.27 17.92 11.70
C MET A 1 8.38 16.74 12.05
N GLN A 2 7.95 16.64 13.31
CA GLN A 2 7.08 15.58 13.80
C GLN A 2 5.69 15.75 13.17
N PHE A 3 5.34 14.91 12.19
CA PHE A 3 3.96 14.79 11.74
C PHE A 3 3.26 13.80 12.67
N ASN A 4 2.34 14.33 13.48
CA ASN A 4 1.52 13.58 14.42
C ASN A 4 0.58 12.64 13.64
N ASN A 5 0.91 11.35 13.67
CA ASN A 5 0.10 10.26 13.16
C ASN A 5 -0.53 9.52 14.33
N ALA A 6 -1.69 9.98 14.75
CA ALA A 6 -2.71 9.15 15.38
C ALA A 6 -4.05 9.79 15.00
N PHE A 7 -4.99 8.98 14.49
CA PHE A 7 -6.40 9.30 14.32
C PHE A 7 -6.94 10.01 13.05
N LEU A 8 -6.15 10.42 12.05
CA LEU A 8 -6.70 10.96 10.78
C LEU A 8 -7.23 9.86 9.81
N ALA A 9 -7.54 8.68 10.35
CA ALA A 9 -7.37 7.43 9.62
C ALA A 9 -8.67 6.72 9.18
N THR A 10 -9.77 7.45 8.92
CA THR A 10 -11.08 6.78 8.74
C THR A 10 -11.97 7.32 7.61
N ILE A 11 -11.52 8.20 6.70
CA ILE A 11 -12.44 8.77 5.68
C ILE A 11 -11.84 8.90 4.27
N VAL A 12 -11.05 7.94 3.77
CA VAL A 12 -10.83 7.77 2.32
C VAL A 12 -10.69 6.27 2.01
N ALA A 13 -11.82 5.59 1.85
CA ALA A 13 -11.92 4.25 1.26
C ALA A 13 -13.41 3.90 1.12
N ALA A 14 -14.03 4.40 0.06
CA ALA A 14 -15.25 3.84 -0.49
C ALA A 14 -15.43 4.50 -1.85
N ILE A 15 -15.08 3.78 -2.91
CA ILE A 15 -15.86 3.56 -4.14
C ILE A 15 -14.92 2.77 -5.06
N GLY A 16 -14.98 1.44 -4.95
CA GLY A 16 -14.30 0.53 -5.87
C GLY A 16 -15.36 -0.29 -6.59
N ALA A 17 -15.71 0.09 -7.82
CA ALA A 17 -16.42 -0.78 -8.75
C ALA A 17 -16.31 -0.31 -10.20
N SER A 18 -15.80 -1.23 -11.04
CA SER A 18 -16.00 -1.39 -12.48
C SER A 18 -15.05 -0.72 -13.47
N SER A 19 -14.24 -1.54 -14.15
CA SER A 19 -14.20 -1.77 -15.62
C SER A 19 -12.96 -2.67 -15.94
N THR A 20 -12.80 -3.46 -17.01
CA THR A 20 -13.29 -3.49 -18.39
C THR A 20 -13.09 -4.88 -19.06
N TYR A 21 -13.78 -5.07 -20.19
CA TYR A 21 -13.65 -6.14 -21.21
C TYR A 21 -12.28 -6.16 -21.94
N ALA A 22 -11.78 -7.35 -22.29
CA ALA A 22 -10.86 -7.55 -23.43
C ALA A 22 -11.00 -8.97 -24.05
N ALA A 23 -11.06 -9.04 -25.38
CA ALA A 23 -11.27 -10.24 -26.18
C ALA A 23 -9.95 -10.93 -26.63
N LEU A 24 -9.99 -12.27 -26.74
CA LEU A 24 -8.94 -13.22 -27.15
C LEU A 24 -8.88 -13.45 -28.67
N VAL A 25 -7.69 -13.67 -29.30
CA VAL A 25 -7.40 -14.63 -30.43
C VAL A 25 -5.85 -14.89 -30.56
N PRO A 26 -5.36 -16.10 -31.00
CA PRO A 26 -3.99 -16.62 -30.80
C PRO A 26 -3.02 -16.65 -32.03
N ARG A 27 -1.73 -16.96 -31.76
CA ARG A 27 -0.55 -17.01 -32.68
C ARG A 27 -0.33 -18.35 -33.44
N ALA A 28 0.33 -18.27 -34.60
CA ALA A 28 1.13 -19.34 -35.25
C ALA A 28 2.29 -18.73 -36.10
N ASP A 29 3.37 -19.50 -36.34
CA ASP A 29 4.70 -19.10 -36.87
C ASP A 29 5.11 -19.99 -38.11
N PRO A 30 6.31 -19.90 -38.79
CA PRO A 30 6.54 -19.29 -40.12
C PRO A 30 7.24 -20.18 -41.19
N THR A 31 7.55 -19.66 -42.41
CA THR A 31 8.63 -20.16 -43.34
C THR A 31 9.09 -19.13 -44.41
N CYS A 32 10.36 -19.23 -44.85
CA CYS A 32 11.23 -18.27 -45.59
C CYS A 32 11.29 -18.38 -47.15
N GLY A 33 11.92 -17.41 -47.87
CA GLY A 33 12.47 -17.60 -49.24
C GLY A 33 13.14 -16.42 -50.03
N THR A 34 14.49 -16.48 -50.18
CA THR A 34 15.47 -16.08 -51.24
C THR A 34 15.38 -14.87 -52.23
N THR A 35 16.41 -14.01 -52.13
CA THR A 35 17.29 -13.30 -53.12
C THR A 35 16.90 -13.08 -54.60
N GLY A 36 16.75 -11.80 -54.97
CA GLY A 36 16.86 -11.20 -56.32
C GLY A 36 16.74 -9.66 -56.21
N ASP A 37 17.45 -8.89 -57.05
CA ASP A 37 17.69 -7.43 -56.93
C ASP A 37 16.47 -6.59 -56.50
N ALA A 38 16.52 -6.05 -55.27
CA ALA A 38 15.42 -5.32 -54.65
C ALA A 38 15.38 -3.83 -55.02
N THR A 39 14.22 -3.33 -55.45
CA THR A 39 13.90 -1.90 -55.61
C THR A 39 13.52 -1.26 -54.26
N LEU A 40 13.39 0.07 -54.18
CA LEU A 40 12.92 0.78 -52.96
C LEU A 40 11.53 0.28 -52.51
N VAL A 41 10.69 -0.09 -53.47
CA VAL A 41 9.37 -0.70 -53.24
C VAL A 41 9.52 -2.13 -52.70
N ASP A 42 10.54 -2.87 -53.12
CA ASP A 42 10.82 -4.21 -52.58
C ASP A 42 11.35 -4.15 -51.14
N CYS A 43 12.21 -3.18 -50.77
CA CYS A 43 12.61 -2.98 -49.36
C CYS A 43 11.42 -2.51 -48.49
N GLN A 44 10.49 -1.68 -49.02
CA GLN A 44 9.25 -1.32 -48.31
C GLN A 44 8.29 -2.51 -48.15
N ASN A 45 8.16 -3.35 -49.17
CA ASN A 45 7.31 -4.54 -49.11
C ASN A 45 7.89 -5.62 -48.18
N LEU A 46 9.22 -5.80 -48.16
CA LEU A 46 9.90 -6.71 -47.23
C LEU A 46 9.66 -6.30 -45.77
N VAL A 47 9.69 -5.00 -45.49
CA VAL A 47 9.40 -4.42 -44.17
C VAL A 47 7.93 -4.59 -43.80
N ASN A 48 7.00 -4.57 -44.76
CA ASN A 48 5.57 -4.69 -44.50
C ASN A 48 5.06 -6.15 -44.42
N SER A 49 5.74 -7.14 -45.04
CA SER A 49 5.24 -8.52 -45.14
C SER A 49 5.76 -9.51 -44.09
N GLU A 50 6.84 -9.20 -43.35
CA GLU A 50 7.44 -10.12 -42.33
C GLU A 50 7.55 -9.50 -40.92
N TRP A 51 6.54 -8.72 -40.50
CA TRP A 51 6.50 -7.96 -39.23
C TRP A 51 6.75 -8.76 -37.94
N SER A 52 6.60 -10.09 -37.94
CA SER A 52 6.68 -10.90 -36.72
C SER A 52 8.01 -11.59 -36.47
N ASN A 53 8.99 -11.56 -37.40
CA ASN A 53 10.18 -12.44 -37.32
C ASN A 53 11.56 -11.77 -37.52
N LEU A 54 11.68 -10.44 -37.39
CA LEU A 54 12.98 -9.76 -37.58
C LEU A 54 13.75 -9.55 -36.27
N ASN A 55 14.90 -10.23 -36.15
CA ASN A 55 15.94 -9.94 -35.14
C ASN A 55 16.88 -8.81 -35.59
N TYR A 56 17.38 -8.04 -34.61
CA TYR A 56 18.46 -7.04 -34.72
C TYR A 56 19.64 -7.61 -35.52
N GLU A 57 19.98 -7.04 -36.70
CA GLU A 57 21.33 -7.04 -37.35
C GLU A 57 21.35 -6.82 -38.89
N ARG A 58 20.25 -6.53 -39.60
CA ARG A 58 20.28 -6.32 -41.06
C ARG A 58 20.19 -4.85 -41.50
N THR A 59 20.97 -4.48 -42.53
CA THR A 59 21.00 -3.18 -43.23
C THR A 59 20.52 -3.31 -44.68
N CYS A 60 19.74 -2.35 -45.21
CA CYS A 60 19.39 -2.24 -46.65
C CYS A 60 20.10 -0.99 -47.21
N THR A 61 20.89 -1.13 -48.28
CA THR A 61 21.63 -0.02 -48.90
C THR A 61 21.15 0.22 -50.32
N TYR A 62 20.81 1.47 -50.66
CA TYR A 62 20.37 1.86 -52.00
C TYR A 62 21.03 3.18 -52.43
N ALA A 63 21.60 3.20 -53.64
CA ALA A 63 22.23 4.38 -54.25
C ALA A 63 23.23 5.15 -53.34
N GLY A 64 24.04 4.42 -52.57
CA GLY A 64 25.04 5.02 -51.66
C GLY A 64 24.47 5.51 -50.31
N LYS A 65 23.18 5.28 -50.04
CA LYS A 65 22.52 5.57 -48.76
C LYS A 65 22.19 4.26 -48.04
N THR A 66 22.62 4.15 -46.78
CA THR A 66 22.35 2.98 -45.92
C THR A 66 21.17 3.30 -45.00
N ALA A 67 20.08 2.56 -45.13
CA ALA A 67 18.96 2.60 -44.20
C ALA A 67 19.19 1.56 -43.09
N TYR A 68 19.10 2.00 -41.84
CA TYR A 68 19.16 1.12 -40.67
C TYR A 68 17.73 0.71 -40.28
N ASN A 69 17.55 -0.56 -39.90
CA ASN A 69 16.27 -1.12 -39.47
C ASN A 69 15.65 -0.25 -38.34
N PRO A 70 14.33 -0.02 -38.31
CA PRO A 70 13.72 0.81 -37.26
C PRO A 70 13.93 0.21 -35.87
N ILE A 71 14.19 1.09 -34.89
CA ILE A 71 14.06 0.74 -33.48
C ILE A 71 12.56 0.82 -33.17
N CYS A 72 11.90 -0.33 -33.08
CA CYS A 72 10.49 -0.40 -32.70
C CYS A 72 10.34 -0.95 -31.28
N HIS A 73 9.49 -0.32 -30.47
CA HIS A 73 9.04 -0.87 -29.18
C HIS A 73 7.84 -1.79 -29.43
N PRO A 74 7.63 -2.87 -28.64
CA PRO A 74 6.39 -3.65 -28.72
C PRO A 74 5.21 -2.73 -28.33
N GLY A 75 4.45 -2.26 -29.31
CA GLY A 75 3.41 -1.23 -29.13
C GLY A 75 3.23 -0.21 -30.25
N ASN A 76 3.66 -0.50 -31.49
CA ASN A 76 3.41 0.31 -32.71
C ASN A 76 4.10 1.68 -32.81
N CYS A 77 5.28 1.87 -32.23
CA CYS A 77 6.10 3.06 -32.50
C CYS A 77 7.41 2.67 -33.20
N CYS A 78 7.66 3.23 -34.39
CA CYS A 78 8.85 2.97 -35.20
C CYS A 78 9.43 4.30 -35.72
N VAL A 79 10.74 4.49 -35.55
CA VAL A 79 11.46 5.71 -36.01
C VAL A 79 12.39 5.35 -37.17
N TYR A 80 12.31 6.12 -38.25
CA TYR A 80 13.21 6.00 -39.41
C TYR A 80 14.25 7.13 -39.38
N VAL A 81 15.52 6.78 -39.52
CA VAL A 81 16.61 7.76 -39.60
C VAL A 81 17.39 7.52 -40.89
N THR A 82 17.44 8.55 -41.74
CA THR A 82 18.36 8.60 -42.89
C THR A 82 19.48 9.57 -42.57
N VAL A 83 20.72 9.16 -42.85
CA VAL A 83 21.91 9.86 -42.39
C VAL A 83 22.76 10.25 -43.59
N ASP A 84 23.09 11.53 -43.75
CA ASP A 84 24.08 11.97 -44.74
C ASP A 84 25.47 12.25 -44.08
N THR A 85 25.60 12.40 -42.74
CA THR A 85 26.88 12.78 -42.07
C THR A 85 27.16 12.32 -40.61
N LEU A 86 26.23 11.67 -39.90
CA LEU A 86 26.44 11.24 -38.49
C LEU A 86 27.11 9.86 -38.39
N THR A 87 27.79 9.60 -37.26
CA THR A 87 28.34 8.27 -36.95
C THR A 87 27.25 7.31 -36.47
N GLU A 88 27.49 6.00 -36.60
CA GLU A 88 26.51 4.96 -36.22
C GLU A 88 26.08 5.05 -34.74
N ASP A 89 26.96 5.50 -33.86
CA ASP A 89 26.66 5.63 -32.43
C ASP A 89 25.78 6.84 -32.11
N ASP A 90 25.94 7.95 -32.84
CA ASP A 90 25.09 9.15 -32.70
C ASP A 90 23.64 8.85 -33.12
N VAL A 91 23.48 8.05 -34.18
CA VAL A 91 22.18 7.60 -34.70
C VAL A 91 21.48 6.67 -33.69
N LYS A 92 22.24 5.72 -33.10
CA LYS A 92 21.72 4.80 -32.08
C LYS A 92 21.30 5.55 -30.81
N ASN A 93 22.04 6.58 -30.40
CA ASN A 93 21.70 7.37 -29.23
C ASN A 93 20.47 8.25 -29.45
N ALA A 94 20.38 8.95 -30.58
CA ALA A 94 19.21 9.77 -30.92
C ALA A 94 17.93 8.92 -31.03
N ALA A 95 18.01 7.75 -31.68
CA ALA A 95 16.87 6.85 -31.81
C ALA A 95 16.43 6.26 -30.45
N LYS A 96 17.36 5.91 -29.56
CA LYS A 96 17.04 5.48 -28.18
C LYS A 96 16.31 6.58 -27.38
N THR A 97 16.77 7.83 -27.49
CA THR A 97 16.14 8.96 -26.81
C THR A 97 14.72 9.21 -27.31
N ILE A 98 14.48 9.14 -28.62
CA ILE A 98 13.14 9.35 -29.21
C ILE A 98 12.19 8.22 -28.83
N VAL A 99 12.62 6.96 -28.91
CA VAL A 99 11.79 5.80 -28.54
C VAL A 99 11.42 5.83 -27.05
N SER A 100 12.31 6.32 -26.18
CA SER A 100 12.00 6.51 -24.76
C SER A 100 10.96 7.61 -24.49
N GLY A 101 10.82 8.58 -25.39
CA GLY A 101 9.81 9.64 -25.33
C GLY A 101 8.43 9.21 -25.84
N CYS A 102 8.38 8.28 -26.81
CA CYS A 102 7.12 7.79 -27.38
C CYS A 102 6.36 6.80 -26.48
N ALA A 103 7.01 6.19 -25.48
CA ALA A 103 6.37 5.23 -24.56
C ALA A 103 5.29 5.85 -23.64
N SER A 104 5.05 7.16 -23.70
CA SER A 104 4.13 7.88 -22.80
C SER A 104 2.96 8.58 -23.49
N GLN A 105 2.62 8.26 -24.75
CA GLN A 105 1.45 8.84 -25.42
C GLN A 105 0.59 7.73 -26.04
N SER A 106 -0.67 7.66 -25.60
CA SER A 106 -1.69 6.80 -26.19
C SER A 106 -2.37 7.53 -27.37
N THR A 107 -1.72 7.61 -28.53
CA THR A 107 -2.42 8.00 -29.78
C THR A 107 -1.83 7.29 -30.99
N ASP A 108 -2.70 7.03 -31.96
CA ASP A 108 -2.46 6.25 -33.18
C ASP A 108 -1.20 6.63 -33.96
N THR A 109 -0.48 5.60 -34.44
CA THR A 109 0.57 5.60 -35.50
C THR A 109 1.20 6.95 -35.85
N VAL A 110 2.33 7.28 -35.23
CA VAL A 110 3.24 8.33 -35.72
C VAL A 110 4.19 7.74 -36.76
N ASN A 111 3.88 7.93 -38.05
CA ASN A 111 4.84 7.71 -39.14
C ASN A 111 5.49 9.05 -39.50
N GLY A 112 6.72 9.30 -39.02
CA GLY A 112 7.49 10.51 -39.34
C GLY A 112 8.89 10.17 -39.85
N VAL A 113 9.33 10.85 -40.90
CA VAL A 113 10.71 10.82 -41.43
C VAL A 113 11.47 12.01 -40.87
N ILE A 114 12.58 11.76 -40.17
CA ILE A 114 13.46 12.82 -39.67
C ILE A 114 14.52 13.11 -40.74
N ASN A 115 14.45 14.27 -41.38
CA ASN A 115 15.51 14.78 -42.25
C ASN A 115 16.41 15.73 -41.46
N VAL A 116 17.65 15.32 -41.20
CA VAL A 116 18.68 16.20 -40.63
C VAL A 116 19.50 16.75 -41.78
N ASN A 117 19.21 17.98 -42.21
CA ASN A 117 20.03 18.68 -43.19
C ASN A 117 21.29 19.25 -42.53
N ALA A 118 22.24 19.72 -43.35
CA ALA A 118 23.58 20.20 -42.96
C ALA A 118 23.64 21.30 -41.87
N ASP A 119 22.48 21.81 -41.44
CA ASP A 119 22.32 22.94 -40.53
C ASP A 119 21.80 22.52 -39.12
N ALA A 120 21.77 21.21 -38.81
CA ALA A 120 21.41 20.65 -37.49
C ALA A 120 19.99 20.98 -36.95
N ARG A 121 19.00 21.20 -37.82
CA ARG A 121 17.58 21.37 -37.42
C ARG A 121 16.82 20.04 -37.41
N VAL A 122 15.90 19.87 -36.44
CA VAL A 122 15.01 18.70 -36.31
C VAL A 122 13.57 19.13 -36.62
N CYS A 123 12.89 18.37 -37.49
CA CYS A 123 11.50 18.63 -37.88
C CYS A 123 10.61 17.40 -37.66
N ILE A 124 9.37 17.60 -37.18
CA ILE A 124 8.36 16.54 -36.99
C ILE A 124 7.16 16.81 -37.91
N GLY A 125 6.64 15.76 -38.58
CA GLY A 125 5.53 15.87 -39.53
C GLY A 125 5.93 16.40 -40.93
N ASN A 126 4.98 16.95 -41.70
CA ASN A 126 5.20 17.48 -43.06
C ASN A 126 6.00 18.80 -43.12
N GLY A 127 6.82 19.11 -42.11
CA GLY A 127 7.78 20.23 -42.15
C GLY A 127 7.34 21.53 -41.47
N ASP A 128 6.24 21.56 -40.72
CA ASP A 128 5.72 22.80 -40.13
C ASP A 128 6.24 23.11 -38.71
N ALA A 129 6.91 22.15 -38.05
CA ALA A 129 7.55 22.35 -36.74
C ALA A 129 9.04 21.99 -36.82
N CYS A 130 9.89 22.98 -37.10
CA CYS A 130 11.34 22.82 -37.16
C CYS A 130 12.02 23.68 -36.08
N GLY A 131 12.86 23.05 -35.25
CA GLY A 131 13.62 23.71 -34.18
C GLY A 131 15.12 23.42 -34.25
N ASP A 132 15.91 24.28 -33.61
CA ASP A 132 17.35 24.06 -33.42
C ASP A 132 17.57 22.93 -32.39
N PHE A 133 18.58 22.08 -32.60
CA PHE A 133 18.84 20.87 -31.79
C PHE A 133 19.00 21.21 -30.30
N ALA A 134 19.57 22.37 -29.98
CA ALA A 134 19.73 22.87 -28.62
C ALA A 134 18.39 23.26 -27.95
N SER A 135 17.45 23.83 -28.71
CA SER A 135 16.10 24.15 -28.21
C SER A 135 15.25 22.90 -28.02
N PHE A 136 15.45 21.90 -28.87
CA PHE A 136 14.81 20.58 -28.74
C PHE A 136 15.36 19.81 -27.53
N ILE A 137 16.67 19.91 -27.26
CA ILE A 137 17.29 19.41 -26.02
C ILE A 137 16.76 20.16 -24.80
N SER A 138 16.57 21.48 -24.85
CA SER A 138 15.96 22.23 -23.73
C SER A 138 14.48 21.86 -23.49
N LEU A 139 13.71 21.56 -24.54
CA LEU A 139 12.32 21.09 -24.44
C LEU A 139 12.22 19.61 -24.02
N THR A 140 13.22 18.79 -24.33
CA THR A 140 13.28 17.37 -23.92
C THR A 140 13.99 17.17 -22.58
N LEU A 141 14.77 18.16 -22.10
CA LEU A 141 15.39 18.20 -20.77
C LEU A 141 14.46 18.74 -19.67
N SER A 142 13.30 19.34 -20.00
CA SER A 142 12.36 19.85 -18.99
C SER A 142 11.23 18.87 -18.65
N ARG A 143 11.52 17.57 -18.66
CA ARG A 143 10.78 16.60 -17.84
C ARG A 143 11.34 16.71 -16.43
N GLY A 144 11.07 17.82 -15.76
CA GLY A 144 11.73 18.16 -14.51
C GLY A 144 11.10 19.36 -13.83
N PHE A 145 11.60 19.64 -12.63
CA PHE A 145 11.17 20.74 -11.78
C PHE A 145 11.15 22.09 -12.52
N PRO A 146 10.20 22.98 -12.19
CA PRO A 146 10.14 24.33 -12.77
C PRO A 146 11.47 25.08 -12.60
N ASP A 147 11.93 25.73 -13.67
CA ASP A 147 13.10 26.59 -13.61
C ASP A 147 12.72 27.96 -13.03
N CYS A 148 12.90 28.11 -11.72
CA CYS A 148 12.65 29.36 -11.01
C CYS A 148 13.78 30.39 -11.11
N GLU A 149 14.86 30.10 -11.84
CA GLU A 149 15.96 31.04 -12.07
C GLU A 149 15.85 31.69 -13.46
N ASN A 150 15.56 30.89 -14.49
CA ASN A 150 15.54 31.35 -15.89
C ASN A 150 14.23 31.04 -16.63
N GLY A 151 13.31 30.31 -16.01
CA GLY A 151 12.04 29.92 -16.65
C GLY A 151 10.97 31.01 -16.64
N PRO A 152 9.81 30.75 -17.28
CA PRO A 152 8.73 31.74 -17.42
C PRO A 152 8.19 32.27 -16.09
N LEU A 153 8.29 31.48 -15.01
CA LEU A 153 7.82 31.84 -13.67
C LEU A 153 8.90 32.50 -12.79
N ALA A 154 10.12 32.74 -13.27
CA ALA A 154 11.24 33.23 -12.45
C ALA A 154 10.95 34.54 -11.69
N HIS A 155 10.05 35.39 -12.21
CA HIS A 155 9.62 36.63 -11.55
C HIS A 155 8.25 36.53 -10.86
N ASN A 156 7.57 35.38 -10.94
CA ASN A 156 6.32 35.13 -10.22
C ASN A 156 6.62 34.83 -8.73
N LEU A 157 5.69 35.19 -7.84
CA LEU A 157 5.84 34.96 -6.39
C LEU A 157 6.10 33.48 -6.06
N VAL A 158 5.61 32.53 -6.87
CA VAL A 158 5.85 31.10 -6.67
C VAL A 158 7.34 30.76 -6.62
N CYS A 159 8.21 31.51 -7.29
CA CYS A 159 9.66 31.30 -7.31
C CYS A 159 10.42 32.03 -6.20
N ASN A 160 9.73 32.73 -5.29
CA ASN A 160 10.33 33.29 -4.09
C ASN A 160 10.28 32.26 -2.93
N PRO A 161 11.40 31.58 -2.60
CA PRO A 161 11.42 30.55 -1.55
C PRO A 161 11.14 31.09 -0.14
N ASP A 162 11.26 32.40 0.08
CA ASP A 162 11.06 33.04 1.38
C ASP A 162 9.62 33.55 1.59
N ALA A 163 8.76 33.44 0.58
CA ALA A 163 7.34 33.79 0.68
C ALA A 163 6.50 32.66 1.30
N PRO A 164 5.35 32.98 1.94
CA PRO A 164 4.42 31.97 2.46
C PRO A 164 3.99 30.98 1.37
N SER A 165 4.03 29.68 1.68
CA SER A 165 3.79 28.61 0.70
C SER A 165 2.41 28.68 0.04
N LEU A 166 1.38 29.09 0.79
CA LEU A 166 0.03 29.23 0.26
C LEU A 166 -0.08 30.40 -0.74
N ASP A 167 0.60 31.51 -0.48
CA ASP A 167 0.58 32.68 -1.37
C ASP A 167 1.33 32.39 -2.67
N ARG A 168 2.43 31.63 -2.57
CA ARG A 168 3.16 31.08 -3.72
C ARG A 168 2.26 30.19 -4.59
N ALA A 169 1.49 29.30 -3.98
CA ALA A 169 0.55 28.42 -4.70
C ALA A 169 -0.56 29.21 -5.40
N LYS A 170 -1.15 30.21 -4.72
CA LYS A 170 -2.12 31.13 -5.32
C LYS A 170 -1.53 31.88 -6.52
N ALA A 171 -0.28 32.33 -6.41
CA ALA A 171 0.38 33.10 -7.46
C ALA A 171 0.63 32.30 -8.74
N VAL A 172 0.96 31.00 -8.65
CA VAL A 172 1.11 30.16 -9.84
C VAL A 172 -0.24 29.79 -10.46
N VAL A 173 -1.24 29.45 -9.64
CA VAL A 173 -2.58 29.10 -10.15
C VAL A 173 -3.28 30.30 -10.79
N ALA A 174 -3.01 31.53 -10.32
CA ALA A 174 -3.52 32.75 -10.92
C ALA A 174 -3.03 32.99 -12.37
N GLU A 175 -1.94 32.34 -12.78
CA GLU A 175 -1.41 32.44 -14.15
C GLU A 175 -2.12 31.51 -15.13
N PHE A 176 -2.95 30.56 -14.69
CA PHE A 176 -3.56 29.53 -15.52
C PHE A 176 -4.75 30.09 -16.32
N THR A 177 -4.95 29.62 -17.55
CA THR A 177 -6.21 29.83 -18.26
C THR A 177 -7.28 28.90 -17.70
N LEU A 178 -8.56 29.18 -17.98
CA LEU A 178 -9.65 28.28 -17.60
C LEU A 178 -9.47 26.85 -18.13
N GLU A 179 -9.04 26.71 -19.39
CA GLU A 179 -8.78 25.40 -20.00
C GLU A 179 -7.67 24.65 -19.26
N GLU A 180 -6.59 25.34 -18.88
CA GLU A 180 -5.49 24.74 -18.12
C GLU A 180 -5.89 24.42 -16.68
N LEU A 181 -6.74 25.24 -16.06
CA LEU A 181 -7.31 24.95 -14.74
C LEU A 181 -8.08 23.63 -14.79
N ILE A 182 -9.00 23.47 -15.74
CA ILE A 182 -9.81 22.25 -15.90
C ILE A 182 -8.91 21.05 -16.24
N ALA A 183 -7.97 21.19 -17.18
CA ALA A 183 -7.11 20.09 -17.61
C ALA A 183 -6.23 19.52 -16.48
N ASN A 184 -5.86 20.33 -15.48
CA ASN A 184 -5.03 19.93 -14.34
C ASN A 184 -5.87 19.52 -13.09
N THR A 185 -7.12 19.11 -13.26
CA THR A 185 -7.96 18.57 -12.18
C THR A 185 -7.93 17.04 -12.07
N GLY A 186 -7.35 16.36 -13.06
CA GLY A 186 -7.18 14.91 -13.07
C GLY A 186 -5.81 14.47 -12.54
N ASN A 187 -5.70 13.21 -12.12
CA ASN A 187 -4.44 12.65 -11.62
C ASN A 187 -3.32 12.66 -12.67
N ASP A 188 -3.61 12.50 -13.95
CA ASP A 188 -2.65 12.65 -15.05
C ASP A 188 -2.68 14.11 -15.56
N SER A 189 -2.10 15.01 -14.77
CA SER A 189 -2.15 16.45 -15.05
C SER A 189 -1.14 16.81 -16.16
N PRO A 190 -1.57 17.47 -17.25
CA PRO A 190 -0.69 17.79 -18.38
C PRO A 190 0.31 18.93 -18.08
N GLY A 191 0.20 19.57 -16.92
CA GLY A 191 0.97 20.76 -16.58
C GLY A 191 0.52 21.97 -17.39
N VAL A 192 1.42 22.95 -17.52
CA VAL A 192 1.19 24.18 -18.30
C VAL A 192 2.49 24.54 -19.03
N PRO A 193 2.71 24.03 -20.26
CA PRO A 193 3.97 24.20 -20.98
C PRO A 193 4.38 25.67 -21.17
N ARG A 194 3.43 26.59 -21.41
CA ARG A 194 3.73 28.02 -21.56
C ARG A 194 4.28 28.68 -20.28
N LEU A 195 4.01 28.09 -19.12
CA LEU A 195 4.54 28.53 -17.82
C LEU A 195 5.81 27.76 -17.43
N GLY A 196 6.28 26.82 -18.26
CA GLY A 196 7.39 25.94 -17.92
C GLY A 196 7.02 24.91 -16.84
N LEU A 197 5.73 24.58 -16.70
CA LEU A 197 5.26 23.53 -15.79
C LEU A 197 5.12 22.22 -16.57
N ALA A 198 5.94 21.24 -16.22
CA ALA A 198 5.89 19.90 -16.81
C ALA A 198 4.61 19.14 -16.41
N PRO A 199 4.20 18.12 -17.20
CA PRO A 199 3.19 17.16 -16.77
C PRO A 199 3.55 16.54 -15.42
N TYR A 200 2.53 16.34 -14.58
CA TYR A 200 2.68 15.78 -13.24
C TYR A 200 1.62 14.70 -13.05
N ASN A 201 2.03 13.52 -12.60
CA ASN A 201 1.10 12.46 -12.28
C ASN A 201 0.99 12.29 -10.75
N TRP A 202 -0.21 12.53 -10.23
CA TRP A 202 -0.55 12.43 -8.81
C TRP A 202 -0.75 10.98 -8.35
N TRP A 203 -0.95 10.03 -9.27
CA TRP A 203 -1.14 8.63 -8.90
C TRP A 203 0.19 7.93 -8.71
N ASN A 204 0.76 8.06 -7.50
CA ASN A 204 1.93 7.29 -7.08
C ASN A 204 1.60 6.41 -5.88
N GLU A 205 2.13 5.20 -5.84
CA GLU A 205 1.81 4.20 -4.82
C GLU A 205 2.99 3.92 -3.89
N ALA A 206 2.69 3.70 -2.61
CA ALA A 206 3.73 3.50 -1.60
C ALA A 206 3.33 2.56 -0.44
N LEU A 207 2.43 1.60 -0.69
CA LEU A 207 1.79 0.75 0.31
C LEU A 207 2.77 0.05 1.28
N HIS A 208 3.86 -0.50 0.75
CA HIS A 208 4.86 -1.24 1.55
C HIS A 208 6.26 -1.14 0.91
N GLY A 209 6.58 0.05 0.40
CA GLY A 209 7.72 0.31 -0.47
C GLY A 209 7.31 1.33 -1.53
N PHE A 210 8.25 2.07 -2.11
CA PHE A 210 7.94 2.87 -3.31
C PHE A 210 7.52 1.91 -4.44
N GLY A 211 6.24 1.97 -4.84
CA GLY A 211 5.59 0.95 -5.67
C GLY A 211 5.43 1.35 -7.13
N GLY A 212 5.15 0.35 -7.97
CA GLY A 212 4.73 0.57 -9.35
C GLY A 212 3.32 1.16 -9.40
N SER A 213 3.15 2.22 -10.18
CA SER A 213 1.93 3.03 -10.35
C SER A 213 2.03 3.81 -11.67
N PRO A 214 0.91 4.34 -12.21
CA PRO A 214 0.94 5.15 -13.43
C PRO A 214 1.86 6.37 -13.35
N GLY A 215 2.00 6.98 -12.17
CA GLY A 215 2.92 8.09 -11.95
C GLY A 215 4.38 7.70 -11.80
N SER A 216 4.69 6.41 -11.56
CA SER A 216 6.06 5.91 -11.37
C SER A 216 6.63 5.25 -12.64
N ASN A 217 7.92 5.46 -12.90
CA ASN A 217 8.63 4.92 -14.07
C ASN A 217 9.90 4.16 -13.68
N PHE A 218 9.75 2.84 -13.53
CA PHE A 218 10.86 1.92 -13.31
C PHE A 218 11.57 1.57 -14.62
N SER A 219 12.90 1.49 -14.57
CA SER A 219 13.70 0.99 -15.69
C SER A 219 13.36 -0.47 -16.00
N SER A 220 13.13 -0.78 -17.28
CA SER A 220 12.76 -2.13 -17.72
C SER A 220 13.91 -3.15 -17.66
N GLU A 221 15.15 -2.69 -17.73
CA GLU A 221 16.34 -3.56 -17.63
C GLU A 221 16.65 -3.88 -16.17
N HIS A 222 16.42 -5.14 -15.78
CA HIS A 222 16.68 -5.61 -14.41
C HIS A 222 18.13 -5.41 -13.99
N GLY A 223 18.32 -4.90 -12.76
CA GLY A 223 19.66 -4.70 -12.18
C GLY A 223 20.29 -3.34 -12.53
N THR A 224 19.65 -2.55 -13.40
CA THR A 224 20.09 -1.19 -13.73
C THR A 224 19.52 -0.15 -12.76
N PRO A 225 20.07 1.08 -12.74
CA PRO A 225 19.50 2.16 -11.95
C PRO A 225 17.99 2.36 -12.18
N PHE A 226 17.26 2.52 -11.08
CA PHE A 226 15.80 2.71 -11.04
C PHE A 226 14.98 1.51 -11.55
N SER A 227 15.55 0.31 -11.63
CA SER A 227 14.81 -0.92 -11.97
C SER A 227 14.12 -1.60 -10.77
N TYR A 228 14.36 -1.11 -9.55
CA TYR A 228 13.77 -1.63 -8.30
C TYR A 228 13.82 -0.60 -7.17
N SER A 229 13.08 -0.90 -6.10
CA SER A 229 13.01 -0.20 -4.82
C SER A 229 13.00 -1.23 -3.68
N THR A 230 13.08 -0.80 -2.42
CA THR A 230 12.88 -1.71 -1.29
C THR A 230 11.41 -2.13 -1.22
N SER A 231 11.16 -3.44 -1.17
CA SER A 231 9.83 -4.03 -0.97
C SER A 231 9.74 -4.67 0.42
N PHE A 232 9.02 -4.01 1.32
CA PHE A 232 8.74 -4.48 2.67
C PHE A 232 7.63 -5.54 2.67
N PRO A 233 7.42 -6.28 3.76
CA PRO A 233 6.23 -7.13 3.91
C PRO A 233 4.93 -6.35 3.79
N ALA A 234 3.84 -7.03 3.45
CA ALA A 234 2.52 -6.41 3.45
C ALA A 234 2.18 -5.80 4.82
N PRO A 235 1.42 -4.69 4.89
CA PRO A 235 1.09 -4.03 6.16
C PRO A 235 0.47 -4.95 7.22
N ILE A 236 -0.29 -5.97 6.80
CA ILE A 236 -0.86 -6.96 7.70
C ILE A 236 0.20 -7.79 8.42
N LEU A 237 1.30 -8.16 7.76
CA LEU A 237 2.41 -8.87 8.41
C LEU A 237 3.24 -7.92 9.28
N MET A 238 3.47 -6.68 8.83
CA MET A 238 4.18 -5.68 9.64
C MET A 238 3.41 -5.33 10.92
N SER A 239 2.08 -5.24 10.84
CA SER A 239 1.21 -4.99 12.00
C SER A 239 1.27 -6.11 13.03
N ALA A 240 1.51 -7.34 12.60
CA ALA A 240 1.67 -8.50 13.48
C ALA A 240 2.94 -8.42 14.35
N ALA A 241 3.88 -7.52 14.03
CA ALA A 241 5.05 -7.28 14.87
C ALA A 241 4.72 -6.47 16.13
N PHE A 242 3.65 -5.65 16.12
CA PHE A 242 3.28 -4.71 17.19
C PHE A 242 4.46 -3.84 17.66
N ASP A 243 5.15 -3.22 16.70
CA ASP A 243 6.38 -2.47 16.94
C ASP A 243 6.51 -1.29 15.95
N ASP A 244 5.99 -0.15 16.38
CA ASP A 244 5.91 1.06 15.56
C ASP A 244 7.27 1.75 15.40
N ASP A 245 8.07 1.72 16.47
CA ASP A 245 9.32 2.45 16.56
C ASP A 245 10.43 1.79 15.73
N THR A 246 10.49 0.46 15.69
CA THR A 246 11.56 -0.24 14.95
C THR A 246 11.19 -0.59 13.51
N HIS A 247 9.89 -0.60 13.16
CA HIS A 247 9.43 -0.89 11.80
C HIS A 247 8.78 0.32 11.11
N PHE A 248 7.60 0.74 11.56
CA PHE A 248 6.77 1.69 10.83
C PHE A 248 7.45 3.07 10.68
N THR A 249 8.06 3.59 11.73
CA THR A 249 8.75 4.90 11.69
C THR A 249 9.95 4.89 10.73
N PRO A 250 10.92 3.95 10.84
CA PRO A 250 12.01 3.85 9.87
C PRO A 250 11.55 3.58 8.43
N LEU A 251 10.53 2.74 8.24
CA LEU A 251 10.00 2.39 6.92
C LEU A 251 9.45 3.60 6.18
N ARG A 252 8.72 4.50 6.86
CA ARG A 252 8.23 5.77 6.27
C ARG A 252 9.38 6.63 5.72
N ASN A 253 10.50 6.67 6.42
CA ASN A 253 11.68 7.41 5.97
C ASN A 253 12.32 6.76 4.74
N VAL A 254 12.37 5.42 4.69
CA VAL A 254 12.89 4.70 3.51
C VAL A 254 12.01 4.98 2.30
N ILE A 255 10.70 4.77 2.42
CA ILE A 255 9.75 4.95 1.32
C ILE A 255 9.81 6.37 0.77
N SER A 256 9.79 7.38 1.64
CA SER A 256 9.87 8.79 1.22
C SER A 256 11.22 9.15 0.59
N THR A 257 12.32 8.57 1.08
CA THR A 257 13.66 8.74 0.49
C THR A 257 13.72 8.13 -0.90
N GLU A 258 13.27 6.90 -1.06
CA GLU A 258 13.26 6.21 -2.37
C GLU A 258 12.33 6.91 -3.36
N GLY A 259 11.11 7.28 -2.93
CA GLY A 259 10.21 8.08 -3.75
C GLY A 259 10.83 9.42 -4.17
N ARG A 260 11.59 10.08 -3.28
CA ARG A 260 12.35 11.27 -3.66
C ARG A 260 13.50 11.00 -4.62
N ALA A 261 14.19 9.87 -4.49
CA ALA A 261 15.22 9.46 -5.43
C ALA A 261 14.65 9.29 -6.85
N PHE A 262 13.49 8.63 -6.99
CA PHE A 262 12.82 8.50 -8.28
C PHE A 262 12.34 9.84 -8.82
N HIS A 263 11.74 10.69 -7.98
CA HIS A 263 11.27 12.00 -8.40
C HIS A 263 12.40 12.93 -8.89
N ASN A 264 13.55 12.94 -8.20
CA ASN A 264 14.70 13.77 -8.60
C ASN A 264 15.23 13.45 -10.00
N PHE A 265 14.94 12.26 -10.51
CA PHE A 265 15.28 11.81 -11.86
C PHE A 265 14.05 11.77 -12.79
N ASN A 266 12.98 12.45 -12.42
CA ASN A 266 11.71 12.54 -13.15
C ASN A 266 11.11 11.16 -13.48
N ARG A 267 11.08 10.30 -12.47
CA ARG A 267 10.50 8.96 -12.56
C ARG A 267 9.31 8.76 -11.63
N SER A 268 8.89 9.79 -10.91
CA SER A 268 7.68 9.76 -10.09
C SER A 268 7.20 11.15 -9.75
N GLY A 269 5.95 11.26 -9.29
CA GLY A 269 5.52 12.37 -8.45
C GLY A 269 6.11 12.28 -7.03
N ILE A 270 5.57 13.09 -6.14
CA ILE A 270 6.04 13.30 -4.77
C ILE A 270 4.96 13.20 -3.70
N ASP A 271 3.74 12.93 -4.12
CA ASP A 271 2.63 12.50 -3.30
C ASP A 271 2.42 11.00 -3.52
N PHE A 272 1.94 10.28 -2.50
CA PHE A 272 1.74 8.84 -2.57
C PHE A 272 0.40 8.47 -1.92
N TRP A 273 -0.38 7.62 -2.58
CA TRP A 273 -1.69 7.17 -2.10
C TRP A 273 -1.56 5.94 -1.19
N ALA A 274 -0.83 6.12 -0.09
CA ALA A 274 -0.59 5.12 0.94
C ALA A 274 -0.71 5.77 2.34
N LEU A 275 -0.99 5.07 3.45
CA LEU A 275 -1.25 3.65 3.70
C LEU A 275 -2.78 3.42 3.85
N PRO A 276 -3.33 2.27 3.42
CA PRO A 276 -4.70 1.91 3.76
C PRO A 276 -4.76 1.68 5.27
N ILE A 277 -5.71 2.37 5.86
CA ILE A 277 -5.97 2.45 7.30
C ILE A 277 -7.37 1.96 7.64
N SER A 278 -8.12 1.56 6.60
CA SER A 278 -9.40 0.86 6.73
C SER A 278 -9.22 -0.42 7.53
N THR A 279 -10.12 -0.64 8.48
CA THR A 279 -10.13 -1.88 9.24
C THR A 279 -10.65 -3.02 8.39
N HIS A 280 -10.08 -4.22 8.53
CA HIS A 280 -10.53 -5.43 7.84
C HIS A 280 -11.86 -5.93 8.44
N SER A 281 -12.98 -5.26 8.10
CA SER A 281 -14.29 -5.46 8.75
C SER A 281 -15.44 -5.87 7.82
N GLY A 282 -15.28 -5.89 6.49
CA GLY A 282 -16.32 -6.26 5.52
C GLY A 282 -16.46 -5.29 4.34
N ILE A 283 -17.40 -5.58 3.44
CA ILE A 283 -17.69 -4.89 2.17
C ILE A 283 -18.71 -3.77 2.40
N HIS A 284 -18.71 -2.73 1.55
CA HIS A 284 -19.65 -1.61 1.64
C HIS A 284 -20.88 -1.77 0.72
N ASP A 285 -22.07 -1.48 1.24
CA ASP A 285 -23.32 -1.37 0.48
C ASP A 285 -23.49 0.03 -0.15
N GLY A 286 -24.06 0.10 -1.36
CA GLY A 286 -24.34 1.33 -2.10
C GLY A 286 -25.35 2.27 -1.42
N ALA A 287 -26.22 1.75 -0.54
CA ALA A 287 -27.14 2.58 0.24
C ALA A 287 -26.43 3.40 1.36
N GLU A 288 -25.30 2.91 1.86
CA GLU A 288 -24.48 3.62 2.86
C GLU A 288 -23.47 4.57 2.22
N VAL A 289 -23.06 4.33 0.96
CA VAL A 289 -22.25 5.30 0.19
C VAL A 289 -23.00 6.61 -0.03
N LYS A 290 -24.33 6.57 -0.15
CA LYS A 290 -25.17 7.78 -0.20
C LYS A 290 -25.02 8.65 1.06
N LYS A 291 -25.00 8.03 2.24
CA LYS A 291 -24.80 8.71 3.53
C LYS A 291 -23.33 9.09 3.76
N LEU A 292 -22.39 8.33 3.23
CA LEU A 292 -20.96 8.63 3.32
C LEU A 292 -20.58 9.79 2.41
N LEU A 293 -21.12 9.84 1.19
CA LEU A 293 -21.11 11.01 0.34
C LEU A 293 -21.72 12.17 1.11
N GLU A 294 -22.93 12.11 1.66
CA GLU A 294 -23.44 13.21 2.49
C GLU A 294 -22.46 13.62 3.62
N ARG A 295 -21.76 12.68 4.28
CA ARG A 295 -20.78 12.96 5.35
C ARG A 295 -19.42 13.52 4.88
N ILE A 296 -19.01 13.23 3.64
CA ILE A 296 -17.80 13.76 2.97
C ILE A 296 -18.12 15.08 2.26
N LEU A 297 -19.29 15.15 1.62
CA LEU A 297 -19.82 16.29 0.87
C LEU A 297 -20.06 17.51 1.79
N TYR A 298 -20.36 17.30 3.07
CA TYR A 298 -20.22 18.34 4.09
C TYR A 298 -18.77 18.42 4.58
N GLY A 299 -17.84 18.87 3.72
CA GLY A 299 -16.39 19.00 3.97
C GLY A 299 -15.96 19.61 5.31
N SER A 300 -16.90 20.19 6.06
CA SER A 300 -16.82 20.56 7.48
C SER A 300 -16.26 19.50 8.42
N ARG A 301 -16.42 18.20 8.15
CA ARG A 301 -15.87 17.17 9.04
C ARG A 301 -14.35 17.14 8.89
N VAL A 302 -13.83 16.48 7.87
CA VAL A 302 -12.37 16.29 7.69
C VAL A 302 -11.59 17.61 7.78
N ARG A 303 -12.12 18.72 7.25
CA ARG A 303 -11.45 20.02 7.31
C ARG A 303 -11.58 20.71 8.66
N ASP A 304 -12.79 20.84 9.22
CA ASP A 304 -12.98 21.67 10.42
C ASP A 304 -12.73 20.88 11.71
N PHE A 305 -13.33 19.71 11.88
CA PHE A 305 -13.20 18.96 13.14
C PHE A 305 -11.90 18.16 13.22
N TRP A 306 -11.45 17.55 12.13
CA TRP A 306 -10.19 16.77 12.12
C TRP A 306 -8.98 17.67 11.79
N GLY A 307 -9.22 18.92 11.40
CA GLY A 307 -8.19 19.93 11.23
C GLY A 307 -7.31 19.73 10.00
N LEU A 308 -7.80 19.07 8.94
CA LEU A 308 -7.08 19.05 7.64
C LEU A 308 -6.84 20.48 7.12
N GLY A 309 -7.74 21.40 7.47
CA GLY A 309 -7.64 22.80 7.05
C GLY A 309 -8.07 23.01 5.60
N ASP A 310 -8.00 24.27 5.19
CA ASP A 310 -8.54 24.73 3.91
C ASP A 310 -7.50 24.74 2.77
N ASP A 311 -6.24 24.45 3.10
CA ASP A 311 -5.07 24.59 2.23
C ASP A 311 -4.41 23.24 1.87
N GLN A 312 -5.05 22.12 2.25
CA GLN A 312 -4.67 20.76 1.88
C GLN A 312 -5.70 20.14 0.92
N TRP A 313 -5.27 19.17 0.11
CA TRP A 313 -6.09 18.58 -0.95
C TRP A 313 -6.66 17.20 -0.57
N ILE A 314 -7.76 16.84 -1.23
CA ILE A 314 -8.42 15.53 -1.17
C ILE A 314 -8.48 14.96 -2.59
N VAL A 315 -8.16 13.68 -2.76
CA VAL A 315 -8.32 12.96 -4.03
C VAL A 315 -9.46 11.96 -3.94
N GLY A 316 -10.26 11.89 -5.00
CA GLY A 316 -11.18 10.78 -5.20
C GLY A 316 -10.42 9.54 -5.65
N ASP A 317 -10.81 8.39 -5.13
CA ASP A 317 -10.31 7.09 -5.61
C ASP A 317 -10.55 6.94 -7.12
N CYS A 318 -9.87 6.01 -7.77
CA CYS A 318 -9.94 5.86 -9.22
C CYS A 318 -11.34 5.46 -9.69
N ALA A 319 -11.92 6.32 -10.55
CA ALA A 319 -13.31 6.32 -10.99
C ALA A 319 -14.36 6.68 -9.91
N ALA A 320 -13.96 7.13 -8.71
CA ALA A 320 -14.91 7.45 -7.64
C ALA A 320 -15.90 8.56 -8.03
N VAL A 321 -15.43 9.60 -8.73
CA VAL A 321 -16.29 10.69 -9.22
C VAL A 321 -17.28 10.17 -10.26
N GLU A 322 -16.82 9.29 -11.16
CA GLU A 322 -17.66 8.70 -12.20
C GLU A 322 -18.80 7.86 -11.61
N VAL A 323 -18.46 7.02 -10.64
CA VAL A 323 -19.37 6.04 -10.04
C VAL A 323 -20.46 6.70 -9.18
N ILE A 324 -20.30 7.97 -8.77
CA ILE A 324 -21.42 8.78 -8.19
C ILE A 324 -22.65 8.73 -9.10
N TYR A 325 -22.43 8.81 -10.42
CA TYR A 325 -23.48 8.70 -11.42
C TYR A 325 -23.67 7.25 -11.88
N THR A 326 -22.63 6.64 -12.45
CA THR A 326 -22.78 5.39 -13.25
C THR A 326 -23.13 4.17 -12.40
N GLY A 327 -22.62 4.10 -11.16
CA GLY A 327 -22.88 2.97 -10.26
C GLY A 327 -23.90 3.29 -9.17
N HIS A 328 -23.79 4.45 -8.51
CA HIS A 328 -24.67 4.82 -7.41
C HIS A 328 -25.99 5.46 -7.85
N GLY A 329 -26.04 6.08 -9.03
CA GLY A 329 -27.20 6.84 -9.49
C GLY A 329 -27.60 7.96 -8.54
N TYR A 330 -26.62 8.60 -7.87
CA TYR A 330 -26.89 9.67 -6.90
C TYR A 330 -27.26 10.99 -7.58
N THR A 331 -26.60 11.30 -8.69
CA THR A 331 -26.90 12.45 -9.54
C THR A 331 -27.62 12.02 -10.81
N GLU A 332 -28.28 12.97 -11.47
CA GLU A 332 -29.03 12.72 -12.70
C GLU A 332 -28.11 12.46 -13.91
N ASP A 333 -26.91 13.04 -13.90
CA ASP A 333 -25.87 12.86 -14.92
C ASP A 333 -24.46 13.02 -14.33
N ILE A 334 -23.46 12.77 -15.17
CA ILE A 334 -22.02 12.87 -14.84
C ILE A 334 -21.55 14.30 -14.61
N VAL A 335 -22.22 15.30 -15.20
CA VAL A 335 -21.87 16.72 -15.06
C VAL A 335 -22.25 17.20 -13.65
N ASN A 336 -23.43 16.82 -13.18
CA ASN A 336 -23.87 17.04 -11.81
C ASN A 336 -23.01 16.26 -10.80
N ALA A 337 -22.56 15.03 -11.13
CA ALA A 337 -21.62 14.28 -10.28
C ALA A 337 -20.30 15.03 -10.12
N SER A 338 -19.75 15.56 -11.22
CA SER A 338 -18.50 16.32 -11.24
C SER A 338 -18.61 17.59 -10.40
N ALA A 339 -19.68 18.37 -10.62
CA ALA A 339 -19.96 19.59 -9.87
C ALA A 339 -20.10 19.31 -8.37
N LEU A 340 -20.87 18.27 -8.02
CA LEU A 340 -21.11 17.85 -6.65
C LEU A 340 -19.80 17.46 -5.94
N ALA A 341 -18.97 16.63 -6.57
CA ALA A 341 -17.71 16.18 -5.99
C ALA A 341 -16.72 17.34 -5.78
N LEU A 342 -16.59 18.27 -6.75
CA LEU A 342 -15.74 19.45 -6.60
C LEU A 342 -16.24 20.35 -5.45
N LYS A 343 -17.55 20.63 -5.39
CA LYS A 343 -18.15 21.46 -4.33
C LYS A 343 -18.00 20.85 -2.94
N ALA A 344 -17.98 19.53 -2.86
CA ALA A 344 -17.69 18.78 -1.64
C ALA A 344 -16.24 18.86 -1.17
N GLY A 345 -15.34 19.33 -2.03
CA GLY A 345 -13.94 19.50 -1.72
C GLY A 345 -13.05 18.34 -2.15
N VAL A 346 -13.50 17.49 -3.08
CA VAL A 346 -12.60 16.64 -3.87
C VAL A 346 -11.83 17.55 -4.81
N ASP A 347 -10.52 17.58 -4.66
CA ASP A 347 -9.63 18.51 -5.36
C ASP A 347 -8.94 17.86 -6.57
N ILE A 348 -8.81 16.52 -6.58
CA ILE A 348 -8.26 15.72 -7.71
C ILE A 348 -9.22 14.55 -8.00
N ASP A 349 -9.50 14.34 -9.28
CA ASP A 349 -10.14 13.12 -9.78
C ASP A 349 -9.07 12.11 -10.24
N CYS A 350 -9.05 10.90 -9.67
CA CYS A 350 -8.32 9.81 -10.30
C CYS A 350 -9.14 9.27 -11.48
N GLY A 351 -8.85 9.78 -12.67
CA GLY A 351 -9.61 9.52 -13.88
C GLY A 351 -9.66 10.74 -14.78
N THR A 352 -10.65 10.75 -15.68
CA THR A 352 -10.84 11.80 -16.69
C THR A 352 -12.15 12.57 -16.50
N THR A 353 -12.90 12.30 -15.43
CA THR A 353 -14.23 12.86 -15.18
C THR A 353 -14.15 14.37 -14.96
N PHE A 354 -13.28 14.85 -14.07
CA PHE A 354 -13.13 16.29 -13.87
C PHE A 354 -12.61 17.03 -15.12
N PRO A 355 -11.50 16.61 -15.77
CA PRO A 355 -11.02 17.26 -16.98
C PRO A 355 -12.04 17.28 -18.13
N THR A 356 -12.93 16.29 -18.20
CA THR A 356 -13.93 16.17 -19.28
C THR A 356 -15.17 17.01 -19.01
N TYR A 357 -15.69 17.04 -17.77
CA TYR A 357 -17.05 17.53 -17.50
C TYR A 357 -17.13 18.83 -16.67
N LEU A 358 -16.04 19.31 -16.06
CA LEU A 358 -16.09 20.57 -15.29
C LEU A 358 -16.34 21.81 -16.18
N GLY A 359 -15.93 21.77 -17.44
CA GLY A 359 -16.24 22.84 -18.41
C GLY A 359 -17.75 23.00 -18.60
N GLU A 360 -18.46 21.90 -18.86
CA GLU A 360 -19.93 21.92 -18.99
C GLU A 360 -20.62 22.27 -17.65
N ALA A 361 -20.08 21.81 -16.52
CA ALA A 361 -20.60 22.17 -15.20
C ALA A 361 -20.52 23.68 -14.93
N LEU A 362 -19.44 24.33 -15.38
CA LEU A 362 -19.25 25.77 -15.29
C LEU A 362 -20.22 26.52 -16.22
N GLU A 363 -20.39 26.06 -17.46
CA GLU A 363 -21.34 26.63 -18.43
C GLU A 363 -22.79 26.58 -17.91
N LYS A 364 -23.15 25.50 -17.22
CA LYS A 364 -24.46 25.33 -16.57
C LYS A 364 -24.60 26.10 -15.24
N GLY A 365 -23.54 26.76 -14.77
CA GLY A 365 -23.53 27.50 -13.50
C GLY A 365 -23.63 26.61 -12.25
N LEU A 366 -23.28 25.33 -12.35
CA LEU A 366 -23.29 24.39 -11.22
C LEU A 366 -22.07 24.60 -10.29
N ILE A 367 -20.99 25.14 -10.85
CA ILE A 367 -19.76 25.55 -10.18
C ILE A 367 -19.34 26.93 -10.67
N ALA A 368 -18.39 27.55 -9.96
CA ALA A 368 -17.68 28.74 -10.36
C ALA A 368 -16.21 28.41 -10.65
N GLU A 369 -15.55 29.24 -11.46
CA GLU A 369 -14.11 29.11 -11.74
C GLU A 369 -13.27 29.11 -10.44
N ASP A 370 -13.70 29.87 -9.43
CA ASP A 370 -13.05 29.92 -8.12
C ASP A 370 -13.09 28.57 -7.36
N ASP A 371 -14.08 27.70 -7.62
CA ASP A 371 -14.09 26.35 -7.05
C ASP A 371 -12.93 25.52 -7.62
N ILE A 372 -12.67 25.64 -8.93
CA ILE A 372 -11.57 24.94 -9.63
C ILE A 372 -10.23 25.50 -9.16
N LYS A 373 -10.10 26.84 -9.07
CA LYS A 373 -8.90 27.49 -8.52
C LYS A 373 -8.62 27.04 -7.09
N LYS A 374 -9.65 26.92 -6.25
CA LYS A 374 -9.48 26.46 -4.86
C LYS A 374 -8.87 25.06 -4.81
N ALA A 375 -9.34 24.14 -5.65
CA ALA A 375 -8.78 22.79 -5.77
C ALA A 375 -7.30 22.83 -6.19
N LEU A 376 -6.97 23.52 -7.27
CA LEU A 376 -5.60 23.61 -7.77
C LEU A 376 -4.66 24.33 -6.79
N VAL A 377 -5.13 25.35 -6.06
CA VAL A 377 -4.31 26.02 -5.03
C VAL A 377 -3.92 25.03 -3.94
N ARG A 378 -4.82 24.15 -3.49
CA ARG A 378 -4.52 23.11 -2.49
C ARG A 378 -3.50 22.10 -3.02
N GLN A 379 -3.64 21.68 -4.28
CA GLN A 379 -2.70 20.79 -4.96
C GLN A 379 -1.30 21.42 -5.04
N TYR A 380 -1.18 22.59 -5.66
CA TYR A 380 0.09 23.29 -5.83
C TYR A 380 0.71 23.75 -4.51
N HIS A 381 -0.10 24.00 -3.48
CA HIS A 381 0.41 24.27 -2.14
C HIS A 381 1.23 23.10 -1.60
N SER A 382 0.83 21.85 -1.86
CA SER A 382 1.62 20.68 -1.48
C SER A 382 2.94 20.58 -2.25
N LEU A 383 2.95 20.91 -3.55
CA LEU A 383 4.17 20.96 -4.36
C LEU A 383 5.12 22.06 -3.88
N VAL A 384 4.61 23.25 -3.55
CA VAL A 384 5.41 24.34 -2.98
C VAL A 384 6.02 23.92 -1.63
N ARG A 385 5.23 23.34 -0.73
CA ARG A 385 5.69 22.89 0.60
C ARG A 385 6.78 21.83 0.54
N THR A 386 6.81 21.05 -0.52
CA THR A 386 7.80 19.99 -0.74
C THR A 386 9.02 20.46 -1.53
N GLY A 387 9.10 21.76 -1.83
CA GLY A 387 10.24 22.39 -2.49
C GLY A 387 10.28 22.17 -4.00
N TYR A 388 9.15 21.86 -4.64
CA TYR A 388 9.10 21.62 -6.09
C TYR A 388 9.55 22.84 -6.91
N PHE A 389 9.25 24.05 -6.43
CA PHE A 389 9.64 25.32 -7.05
C PHE A 389 10.94 25.91 -6.48
N ASP A 390 11.58 25.23 -5.54
CA ASP A 390 12.76 25.77 -4.87
C ASP A 390 14.05 25.28 -5.56
N PRO A 391 15.09 26.12 -5.63
CA PRO A 391 16.34 25.74 -6.27
C PRO A 391 17.01 24.57 -5.53
N PRO A 392 17.72 23.66 -6.25
CA PRO A 392 18.37 22.49 -5.64
C PRO A 392 19.33 22.84 -4.48
N SER A 393 19.95 24.03 -4.52
CA SER A 393 20.85 24.54 -3.49
C SER A 393 20.16 24.83 -2.15
N ARG A 394 18.85 25.08 -2.15
CA ARG A 394 18.03 25.33 -0.94
C ARG A 394 17.17 24.14 -0.53
N GLN A 395 17.13 23.08 -1.34
CA GLN A 395 16.31 21.90 -1.06
C GLN A 395 17.18 20.66 -0.81
N PRO A 396 17.38 20.24 0.46
CA PRO A 396 18.28 19.13 0.79
C PRO A 396 17.84 17.80 0.17
N TYR A 397 16.54 17.60 -0.03
CA TYR A 397 16.01 16.37 -0.63
C TYR A 397 16.24 16.28 -2.14
N ARG A 398 16.65 17.37 -2.81
CA ARG A 398 17.01 17.38 -4.24
C ARG A 398 18.37 16.73 -4.52
N GLN A 399 19.10 16.34 -3.48
CA GLN A 399 20.40 15.68 -3.58
C GLN A 399 20.31 14.15 -3.45
N ILE A 400 19.12 13.62 -3.11
CA ILE A 400 18.87 12.17 -2.98
C ILE A 400 18.88 11.53 -4.38
N GLY A 401 19.50 10.37 -4.53
CA GLY A 401 19.59 9.68 -5.80
C GLY A 401 19.61 8.16 -5.70
N TRP A 402 19.99 7.50 -6.79
CA TRP A 402 19.95 6.03 -6.89
C TRP A 402 20.75 5.30 -5.81
N SER A 403 21.84 5.90 -5.30
CA SER A 403 22.63 5.34 -4.21
C SER A 403 21.88 5.19 -2.89
N ASP A 404 20.75 5.88 -2.74
CA ASP A 404 19.91 5.86 -1.54
C ASP A 404 18.78 4.82 -1.64
N VAL A 405 18.63 4.16 -2.79
CA VAL A 405 17.55 3.20 -3.06
C VAL A 405 17.99 1.78 -2.76
N ASN A 406 17.16 1.02 -2.03
CA ASN A 406 17.35 -0.40 -1.72
C ASN A 406 18.75 -0.73 -1.18
N THR A 407 19.23 0.11 -0.26
CA THR A 407 20.53 -0.06 0.38
C THR A 407 20.53 -1.30 1.29
N LYS A 408 21.72 -1.76 1.71
CA LYS A 408 21.84 -2.88 2.67
C LYS A 408 21.06 -2.64 3.97
N VAL A 409 20.98 -1.39 4.42
CA VAL A 409 20.26 -1.01 5.64
C VAL A 409 18.74 -1.17 5.46
N THR A 410 18.21 -0.79 4.29
CA THR A 410 16.78 -0.91 4.00
C THR A 410 16.39 -2.36 3.73
N GLN A 411 17.27 -3.13 3.08
CA GLN A 411 17.12 -4.59 2.92
C GLN A 411 17.05 -5.31 4.27
N GLU A 412 17.94 -4.97 5.21
CA GLU A 412 17.93 -5.53 6.56
C GLU A 412 16.67 -5.11 7.34
N LEU A 413 16.14 -3.91 7.11
CA LEU A 413 14.86 -3.49 7.69
C LEU A 413 13.69 -4.33 7.14
N ALA A 414 13.65 -4.59 5.83
CA ALA A 414 12.63 -5.45 5.21
C ALA A 414 12.70 -6.90 5.72
N TYR A 415 13.90 -7.45 5.86
CA TYR A 415 14.12 -8.76 6.48
C TYR A 415 13.63 -8.80 7.94
N ARG A 416 14.00 -7.80 8.76
CA ARG A 416 13.56 -7.73 10.17
C ARG A 416 12.04 -7.61 10.29
N ALA A 417 11.40 -6.77 9.48
CA ALA A 417 9.95 -6.65 9.46
C ALA A 417 9.26 -7.98 9.12
N ALA A 418 9.84 -8.78 8.20
CA ALA A 418 9.32 -10.10 7.88
C ALA A 418 9.47 -11.07 9.06
N VAL A 419 10.66 -11.15 9.68
CA VAL A 419 10.93 -12.01 10.85
C VAL A 419 10.01 -11.66 12.02
N ASP A 420 9.92 -10.38 12.36
CA ASP A 420 9.24 -9.92 13.57
C ASP A 420 7.71 -10.05 13.48
N GLY A 421 7.17 -10.05 12.26
CA GLY A 421 5.73 -10.20 11.98
C GLY A 421 5.23 -11.65 11.90
N MET A 422 6.09 -12.65 11.68
CA MET A 422 5.63 -14.05 11.57
C MET A 422 5.05 -14.58 12.89
N VAL A 423 3.93 -15.30 12.80
CA VAL A 423 3.15 -15.74 13.96
C VAL A 423 3.10 -17.26 14.05
N LEU A 424 3.63 -17.83 15.13
CA LEU A 424 3.55 -19.26 15.39
C LEU A 424 2.20 -19.60 16.03
N LEU A 425 1.39 -20.43 15.37
CA LEU A 425 0.02 -20.75 15.78
C LEU A 425 -0.12 -22.13 16.47
N LYS A 426 0.77 -23.06 16.15
CA LYS A 426 0.85 -24.38 16.78
C LYS A 426 2.30 -24.85 16.76
N ASN A 427 2.74 -25.48 17.84
CA ASN A 427 4.03 -26.16 17.90
C ASN A 427 4.03 -27.21 19.01
N ASP A 428 4.41 -28.45 18.69
CA ASP A 428 4.59 -29.55 19.66
C ASP A 428 6.05 -29.73 20.11
N GLY A 429 6.92 -28.77 19.78
CA GLY A 429 8.37 -28.85 19.96
C GLY A 429 9.13 -29.31 18.71
N THR A 430 8.42 -29.53 17.59
CA THR A 430 9.05 -29.82 16.29
C THR A 430 9.81 -28.63 15.71
N LEU A 431 9.33 -27.40 15.94
CA LEU A 431 10.07 -26.19 15.64
C LEU A 431 10.76 -25.63 16.90
N PRO A 432 11.97 -25.06 16.79
CA PRO A 432 12.78 -24.99 15.57
C PRO A 432 13.32 -26.35 15.13
N LEU A 433 13.59 -26.50 13.82
CA LEU A 433 14.12 -27.74 13.25
C LEU A 433 15.47 -28.09 13.86
N SER A 434 15.70 -29.39 14.07
CA SER A 434 16.96 -29.88 14.65
C SER A 434 18.17 -29.50 13.77
N PRO A 435 19.29 -29.04 14.36
CA PRO A 435 20.50 -28.69 13.61
C PRO A 435 21.26 -29.92 13.06
N LYS A 436 20.77 -31.14 13.29
CA LYS A 436 21.32 -32.35 12.66
C LYS A 436 21.02 -32.32 11.15
N LYS A 437 21.69 -33.17 10.37
CA LYS A 437 21.37 -33.36 8.94
C LYS A 437 19.93 -33.88 8.81
N THR A 438 18.97 -32.97 8.73
CA THR A 438 17.54 -33.24 8.51
C THR A 438 17.26 -33.09 7.02
N LYS A 439 16.82 -34.16 6.37
CA LYS A 439 16.33 -34.09 5.00
C LYS A 439 14.91 -33.51 5.02
N VAL A 440 14.68 -32.42 4.29
CA VAL A 440 13.41 -31.71 4.26
C VAL A 440 12.75 -31.90 2.89
N ALA A 441 11.46 -32.23 2.88
CA ALA A 441 10.62 -32.11 1.70
C ALA A 441 9.90 -30.76 1.75
N LEU A 442 10.25 -29.86 0.85
CA LEU A 442 9.57 -28.57 0.69
C LEU A 442 8.49 -28.71 -0.37
N ILE A 443 7.23 -28.60 0.04
CA ILE A 443 6.06 -28.91 -0.80
C ILE A 443 5.10 -27.73 -0.76
N GLY A 444 4.34 -27.53 -1.82
CA GLY A 444 3.21 -26.61 -1.84
C GLY A 444 3.41 -25.43 -2.79
N PRO A 445 2.31 -24.71 -3.09
CA PRO A 445 2.29 -23.70 -4.13
C PRO A 445 3.19 -22.49 -3.86
N PHE A 446 3.57 -22.26 -2.60
CA PHE A 446 4.48 -21.17 -2.21
C PHE A 446 5.94 -21.64 -2.02
N ALA A 447 6.25 -22.92 -2.24
CA ALA A 447 7.60 -23.46 -2.03
C ALA A 447 8.66 -22.80 -2.94
N ASN A 448 8.26 -22.35 -4.13
CA ASN A 448 9.11 -21.62 -5.09
C ASN A 448 8.56 -20.21 -5.39
N ALA A 449 7.93 -19.59 -4.39
CA ALA A 449 7.33 -18.27 -4.52
C ALA A 449 8.37 -17.18 -4.80
N THR A 450 8.05 -16.29 -5.73
CA THR A 450 8.83 -15.07 -6.01
C THR A 450 7.95 -13.85 -5.78
N ARG A 451 7.25 -13.35 -6.81
CA ARG A 451 6.37 -12.18 -6.72
C ARG A 451 5.15 -12.42 -5.83
N GLN A 452 4.72 -13.67 -5.66
CA GLN A 452 3.63 -14.05 -4.74
C GLN A 452 3.87 -13.62 -3.29
N MET A 453 5.12 -13.36 -2.88
CA MET A 453 5.43 -12.85 -1.54
C MET A 453 5.19 -11.34 -1.40
N GLN A 454 5.05 -10.59 -2.49
CA GLN A 454 5.11 -9.13 -2.53
C GLN A 454 3.76 -8.42 -2.37
N SER A 455 2.64 -9.12 -2.11
CA SER A 455 1.29 -8.51 -2.07
C SER A 455 0.86 -7.87 -3.40
N ASN A 456 -0.34 -7.27 -3.41
CA ASN A 456 -0.86 -6.43 -4.50
C ASN A 456 0.02 -5.20 -4.74
N TYR A 457 -0.23 -4.49 -5.84
CA TYR A 457 0.68 -3.48 -6.39
C TYR A 457 2.07 -4.04 -6.77
N ALA A 458 2.17 -5.38 -6.89
CA ALA A 458 3.22 -6.15 -7.54
C ALA A 458 2.56 -7.35 -8.29
N PRO A 459 2.94 -7.71 -9.53
CA PRO A 459 2.22 -8.72 -10.31
C PRO A 459 2.47 -10.16 -9.80
N ALA A 460 1.42 -10.95 -9.56
CA ALA A 460 1.51 -12.32 -9.02
C ALA A 460 0.99 -13.42 -9.98
N CYS A 461 1.27 -14.70 -9.69
CA CYS A 461 0.82 -15.90 -10.44
C CYS A 461 -0.20 -16.70 -9.63
N ALA A 462 -1.13 -17.42 -10.26
CA ALA A 462 -2.27 -18.07 -9.60
C ALA A 462 -1.97 -19.43 -8.92
N ILE A 463 -2.66 -19.70 -7.79
CA ILE A 463 -2.58 -20.95 -7.00
C ILE A 463 -3.82 -21.86 -7.20
N ASN A 464 -4.76 -21.48 -8.07
CA ASN A 464 -6.12 -22.03 -8.10
C ASN A 464 -6.33 -23.42 -8.76
N THR A 465 -5.32 -24.29 -8.79
CA THR A 465 -5.39 -25.57 -9.52
C THR A 465 -6.19 -26.67 -8.80
N THR A 466 -7.06 -27.35 -9.56
CA THR A 466 -7.85 -28.51 -9.09
C THR A 466 -7.20 -29.84 -9.45
N SER A 467 -6.08 -29.83 -10.16
CA SER A 467 -5.35 -31.04 -10.55
C SER A 467 -4.71 -31.74 -9.36
N THR A 468 -4.60 -33.06 -9.43
CA THR A 468 -3.82 -33.90 -8.50
C THR A 468 -2.59 -34.53 -9.15
N SER A 469 -2.28 -34.13 -10.39
CA SER A 469 -1.19 -34.73 -11.20
C SER A 469 0.18 -34.69 -10.54
N GLU A 470 0.45 -33.70 -9.68
CA GLU A 470 1.74 -33.51 -9.00
C GLU A 470 1.82 -34.21 -7.64
N PHE A 471 0.71 -34.82 -7.17
CA PHE A 471 0.66 -35.44 -5.85
C PHE A 471 1.59 -36.64 -5.70
N PRO A 472 1.72 -37.53 -6.71
CA PRO A 472 2.68 -38.63 -6.64
C PRO A 472 4.10 -38.14 -6.38
N ALA A 473 4.57 -37.10 -7.08
CA ALA A 473 5.90 -36.55 -6.88
C ALA A 473 6.08 -35.94 -5.48
N ALA A 474 5.06 -35.25 -4.96
CA ALA A 474 5.05 -34.70 -3.62
C ALA A 474 5.10 -35.80 -2.54
N LEU A 475 4.36 -36.90 -2.74
CA LEU A 475 4.37 -38.08 -1.87
C LEU A 475 5.75 -38.77 -1.90
N ASP A 476 6.33 -38.96 -3.09
CA ASP A 476 7.66 -39.56 -3.24
C ASP A 476 8.72 -38.73 -2.48
N ALA A 477 8.73 -37.41 -2.66
CA ALA A 477 9.63 -36.51 -1.92
C ALA A 477 9.41 -36.58 -0.40
N ALA A 478 8.16 -36.62 0.06
CA ALA A 478 7.80 -36.74 1.47
C ALA A 478 8.25 -38.07 2.09
N SER A 479 8.16 -39.17 1.33
CA SER A 479 8.58 -40.51 1.79
C SER A 479 10.06 -40.57 2.16
N GLU A 480 10.89 -39.85 1.40
CA GLU A 480 12.34 -39.81 1.57
C GLU A 480 12.83 -38.79 2.62
N ALA A 481 12.00 -37.81 3.01
CA ALA A 481 12.39 -36.74 3.92
C ALA A 481 12.17 -37.11 5.40
N ASP A 482 12.90 -36.47 6.32
CA ASP A 482 12.67 -36.59 7.76
C ASP A 482 11.53 -35.68 8.23
N VAL A 483 11.43 -34.50 7.60
CA VAL A 483 10.43 -33.46 7.89
C VAL A 483 9.80 -32.98 6.59
N ILE A 484 8.50 -32.79 6.60
CA ILE A 484 7.73 -32.18 5.52
C ILE A 484 7.42 -30.75 5.91
N ILE A 485 7.78 -29.80 5.05
CA ILE A 485 7.38 -28.40 5.18
C ILE A 485 6.45 -28.10 4.02
N TYR A 486 5.17 -27.90 4.33
CA TYR A 486 4.22 -27.42 3.35
C TYR A 486 4.08 -25.91 3.43
N ILE A 487 4.25 -25.22 2.32
CA ILE A 487 4.03 -23.78 2.20
C ILE A 487 2.87 -23.54 1.23
N GLY A 488 1.73 -23.11 1.77
CA GLY A 488 0.51 -22.82 1.04
C GLY A 488 -0.26 -21.69 1.69
N GLY A 489 -1.53 -21.51 1.33
CA GLY A 489 -2.33 -20.37 1.80
C GLY A 489 -3.03 -19.68 0.64
N MET A 490 -3.04 -18.35 0.66
CA MET A 490 -3.68 -17.53 -0.37
C MET A 490 -2.70 -16.51 -0.97
N ASP A 491 -2.95 -16.16 -2.22
CA ASP A 491 -2.30 -15.06 -2.94
C ASP A 491 -3.37 -14.17 -3.60
N LEU A 492 -2.92 -13.26 -4.47
CA LEU A 492 -3.79 -12.32 -5.18
C LEU A 492 -4.75 -12.98 -6.18
N SER A 493 -4.59 -14.25 -6.52
CA SER A 493 -5.63 -14.93 -7.29
C SER A 493 -6.89 -15.22 -6.46
N VAL A 494 -6.78 -15.11 -5.13
CA VAL A 494 -7.84 -15.40 -4.15
C VAL A 494 -8.32 -14.12 -3.43
N GLU A 495 -7.40 -13.25 -3.02
CA GLU A 495 -7.70 -11.99 -2.32
C GLU A 495 -6.97 -10.81 -2.96
N ASP A 496 -7.72 -9.93 -3.63
CA ASP A 496 -7.14 -8.80 -4.36
C ASP A 496 -8.12 -7.63 -4.45
N GLU A 497 -7.65 -6.51 -4.97
CA GLU A 497 -8.52 -5.40 -5.33
C GLU A 497 -9.61 -5.88 -6.30
N PHE A 498 -10.85 -5.43 -6.08
CA PHE A 498 -12.07 -5.89 -6.79
C PHE A 498 -12.39 -7.38 -6.65
N ARG A 499 -11.68 -8.13 -5.79
CA ARG A 499 -11.85 -9.57 -5.61
C ARG A 499 -11.92 -9.93 -4.13
N ASP A 500 -13.13 -9.85 -3.61
CA ASP A 500 -13.46 -10.48 -2.34
C ASP A 500 -13.40 -12.01 -2.47
N ARG A 501 -13.08 -12.66 -1.35
CA ARG A 501 -12.96 -14.13 -1.28
C ARG A 501 -14.34 -14.78 -1.29
N GLU A 502 -14.46 -15.87 -2.05
CA GLU A 502 -15.56 -16.83 -1.90
C GLU A 502 -15.12 -17.99 -0.98
N GLU A 503 -16.05 -18.64 -0.27
CA GLU A 503 -15.74 -19.68 0.72
C GLU A 503 -14.94 -20.86 0.10
N TYR A 504 -14.24 -21.65 0.95
CA TYR A 504 -13.66 -22.99 0.67
C TYR A 504 -12.17 -23.17 0.32
N TRP A 505 -11.29 -22.16 0.37
CA TRP A 505 -9.91 -22.36 -0.16
C TRP A 505 -8.98 -23.26 0.69
N VAL A 506 -8.69 -22.94 1.95
CA VAL A 506 -7.66 -23.67 2.73
C VAL A 506 -8.13 -25.03 3.25
N ALA A 507 -9.44 -25.21 3.46
CA ALA A 507 -10.00 -26.53 3.78
C ALA A 507 -9.74 -27.54 2.66
N ARG A 508 -9.79 -27.09 1.39
CA ARG A 508 -9.54 -27.91 0.21
C ARG A 508 -8.05 -28.23 0.04
N GLU A 509 -7.18 -27.24 0.15
CA GLU A 509 -5.73 -27.42 -0.02
C GLU A 509 -5.11 -28.24 1.11
N SER A 510 -5.58 -28.04 2.34
CA SER A 510 -4.98 -28.75 3.46
C SER A 510 -5.58 -30.16 3.63
N GLY A 511 -6.79 -30.43 3.13
CA GLY A 511 -7.33 -31.80 3.05
C GLY A 511 -6.44 -32.71 2.16
N ARG A 512 -5.78 -32.12 1.16
CA ARG A 512 -4.77 -32.78 0.32
C ARG A 512 -3.46 -33.06 1.09
N LEU A 513 -3.14 -32.27 2.10
CA LEU A 513 -1.97 -32.46 2.98
C LEU A 513 -2.14 -33.55 4.02
N ALA A 514 -3.35 -33.66 4.57
CA ALA A 514 -3.73 -34.77 5.43
C ALA A 514 -3.60 -36.12 4.68
N ASP A 515 -3.80 -36.11 3.37
CA ASP A 515 -3.57 -37.25 2.48
C ASP A 515 -2.08 -37.54 2.26
N VAL A 516 -1.25 -36.50 2.07
CA VAL A 516 0.22 -36.64 1.93
C VAL A 516 0.86 -37.16 3.21
N ALA A 517 0.49 -36.61 4.37
CA ALA A 517 1.03 -37.05 5.67
C ALA A 517 0.41 -38.37 6.18
N GLY A 518 -0.79 -38.74 5.69
CA GLY A 518 -1.52 -39.93 6.12
C GLY A 518 -1.26 -41.21 5.30
N LYS A 519 -0.83 -41.09 4.03
CA LYS A 519 -0.64 -42.24 3.13
C LYS A 519 0.77 -42.87 3.19
N GLU A 520 1.71 -42.25 3.89
CA GLU A 520 3.04 -42.83 4.13
C GLU A 520 2.94 -44.06 5.04
N LYS A 521 2.95 -45.25 4.42
CA LYS A 521 2.91 -46.54 5.11
C LYS A 521 4.16 -46.71 5.98
N GLY A 522 4.05 -46.44 7.28
CA GLY A 522 4.94 -46.99 8.30
C GLY A 522 5.98 -46.06 8.91
N LYS A 523 5.97 -44.75 8.63
CA LYS A 523 6.80 -43.76 9.35
C LYS A 523 5.97 -42.50 9.67
N SER A 524 5.79 -42.20 10.95
CA SER A 524 5.21 -40.91 11.39
C SER A 524 6.22 -39.80 11.09
N LYS A 525 6.07 -39.12 9.94
CA LYS A 525 6.88 -37.97 9.56
C LYS A 525 6.40 -36.73 10.31
N LYS A 526 7.32 -35.80 10.58
CA LYS A 526 6.97 -34.49 11.15
C LYS A 526 6.46 -33.57 10.04
N LEU A 527 5.29 -32.97 10.22
CA LEU A 527 4.70 -32.02 9.28
C LEU A 527 4.65 -30.62 9.89
N VAL A 528 5.26 -29.67 9.18
CA VAL A 528 5.18 -28.24 9.44
C VAL A 528 4.36 -27.59 8.33
N VAL A 529 3.35 -26.82 8.70
CA VAL A 529 2.52 -26.04 7.75
C VAL A 529 2.87 -24.57 7.89
N VAL A 530 3.16 -23.92 6.78
CA VAL A 530 3.33 -22.47 6.66
C VAL A 530 2.16 -21.94 5.85
N SER A 531 1.35 -21.11 6.50
CA SER A 531 0.20 -20.43 5.90
C SER A 531 0.59 -19.03 5.47
N MET A 532 0.55 -18.78 4.16
CA MET A 532 0.78 -17.51 3.49
C MET A 532 -0.54 -16.79 3.23
N GLY A 533 -0.47 -15.50 2.90
CA GLY A 533 -1.61 -14.64 2.59
C GLY A 533 -1.93 -13.65 3.69
N GLY A 534 -2.60 -12.55 3.34
CA GLY A 534 -3.00 -11.50 4.27
C GLY A 534 -4.22 -11.91 5.09
N GLY A 535 -5.29 -12.34 4.42
CA GLY A 535 -6.51 -12.80 5.09
C GLY A 535 -6.28 -14.05 5.93
N GLN A 536 -6.99 -14.15 7.05
CA GLN A 536 -6.99 -15.39 7.84
C GLN A 536 -7.85 -16.45 7.17
N VAL A 537 -7.47 -17.71 7.39
CA VAL A 537 -8.30 -18.85 7.00
C VAL A 537 -8.48 -19.80 8.17
N ASP A 538 -9.64 -20.43 8.27
CA ASP A 538 -9.96 -21.34 9.37
C ASP A 538 -9.00 -22.53 9.40
N CYS A 539 -8.06 -22.49 10.33
CA CYS A 539 -7.10 -23.57 10.60
C CYS A 539 -7.53 -24.45 11.79
N SER A 540 -8.76 -24.30 12.32
CA SER A 540 -9.20 -24.98 13.53
C SER A 540 -9.11 -26.51 13.46
N TRP A 541 -9.33 -27.07 12.27
CA TRP A 541 -9.24 -28.50 12.02
C TRP A 541 -7.77 -28.97 11.83
N ILE A 542 -6.92 -28.16 11.17
CA ILE A 542 -5.46 -28.41 11.05
C ILE A 542 -4.82 -28.43 12.45
N LYS A 543 -5.25 -27.52 13.32
CA LYS A 543 -4.76 -27.45 14.69
C LYS A 543 -5.14 -28.68 15.52
N LYS A 544 -6.30 -29.28 15.26
CA LYS A 544 -6.75 -30.52 15.95
C LYS A 544 -6.09 -31.79 15.40
N ASP A 545 -5.59 -31.77 14.17
CA ASP A 545 -4.90 -32.93 13.57
C ASP A 545 -3.55 -33.17 14.26
N SER A 546 -3.39 -34.33 14.89
CA SER A 546 -2.15 -34.71 15.57
C SER A 546 -0.97 -34.96 14.62
N ARG A 547 -1.24 -35.12 13.32
CA ARG A 547 -0.20 -35.27 12.29
C ARG A 547 0.46 -33.94 11.95
N VAL A 548 -0.21 -32.81 12.18
CA VAL A 548 0.37 -31.48 11.97
C VAL A 548 1.10 -31.08 13.26
N ASN A 549 2.42 -31.01 13.20
CA ASN A 549 3.25 -30.77 14.38
C ASN A 549 3.45 -29.29 14.66
N ALA A 550 3.54 -28.46 13.61
CA ALA A 550 3.64 -27.02 13.73
C ALA A 550 2.84 -26.29 12.64
N LEU A 551 2.34 -25.11 12.98
CA LEU A 551 1.63 -24.19 12.08
C LEU A 551 2.20 -22.78 12.30
N LEU A 552 2.69 -22.16 11.23
CA LEU A 552 3.21 -20.79 11.19
C LEU A 552 2.36 -19.99 10.20
N TRP A 553 1.87 -18.81 10.58
CA TRP A 553 1.33 -17.84 9.63
C TRP A 553 2.44 -16.84 9.28
N ALA A 554 2.73 -16.72 7.99
CA ALA A 554 3.86 -15.95 7.47
C ALA A 554 3.43 -14.74 6.64
N GLY A 555 2.12 -14.46 6.54
CA GLY A 555 1.59 -13.32 5.80
C GLY A 555 2.08 -13.27 4.35
N LEU A 556 2.49 -12.08 3.93
CA LEU A 556 3.15 -11.80 2.64
C LEU A 556 4.50 -11.11 2.94
N PRO A 557 5.60 -11.88 3.04
CA PRO A 557 6.86 -11.41 3.65
C PRO A 557 7.84 -10.75 2.66
N SER A 558 7.46 -10.61 1.40
CA SER A 558 8.17 -9.89 0.34
C SER A 558 9.65 -10.27 0.13
N GLN A 559 10.52 -9.30 -0.18
CA GLN A 559 11.84 -9.50 -0.82
C GLN A 559 12.81 -10.40 -0.06
N SER A 560 12.68 -10.44 1.27
CA SER A 560 13.53 -11.24 2.16
C SER A 560 12.77 -12.40 2.81
N GLY A 561 11.54 -12.64 2.36
CA GLY A 561 10.61 -13.56 3.02
C GLY A 561 11.08 -15.00 3.11
N GLY A 562 11.70 -15.53 2.06
CA GLY A 562 12.28 -16.87 2.09
C GLY A 562 13.40 -17.03 3.13
N THR A 563 14.26 -16.01 3.27
CA THR A 563 15.35 -16.01 4.26
C THR A 563 14.79 -15.84 5.68
N ALA A 564 13.84 -14.92 5.87
CA ALA A 564 13.16 -14.73 7.16
C ALA A 564 12.44 -16.01 7.62
N LEU A 565 11.70 -16.65 6.71
CA LEU A 565 11.00 -17.90 6.98
C LEU A 565 11.97 -19.02 7.38
N LEU A 566 13.07 -19.18 6.64
CA LEU A 566 14.07 -20.20 6.96
C LEU A 566 14.74 -19.95 8.32
N ASP A 567 15.04 -18.69 8.64
CA ASP A 567 15.64 -18.32 9.92
C ASP A 567 14.71 -18.60 11.11
N ILE A 568 13.40 -18.40 10.94
CA ILE A 568 12.39 -18.83 11.93
C ILE A 568 12.37 -20.36 12.02
N LEU A 569 12.19 -21.07 10.90
CA LEU A 569 12.05 -22.53 10.89
C LEU A 569 13.26 -23.25 11.49
N THR A 570 14.47 -22.71 11.29
CA THR A 570 15.73 -23.27 11.82
C THR A 570 16.08 -22.78 13.22
N GLY A 571 15.33 -21.82 13.78
CA GLY A 571 15.59 -21.24 15.11
C GLY A 571 16.75 -20.26 15.16
N LYS A 572 17.27 -19.81 14.01
CA LYS A 572 18.21 -18.67 13.95
C LYS A 572 17.53 -17.39 14.43
N LYS A 573 16.21 -17.28 14.24
CA LYS A 573 15.34 -16.28 14.86
C LYS A 573 14.18 -16.99 15.58
N ALA A 574 13.74 -16.44 16.70
CA ALA A 574 12.57 -16.93 17.42
C ALA A 574 11.33 -16.11 17.00
N PRO A 575 10.18 -16.75 16.70
CA PRO A 575 8.96 -16.02 16.40
C PRO A 575 8.40 -15.37 17.66
N ALA A 576 7.89 -14.16 17.50
CA ALA A 576 7.21 -13.40 18.55
C ALA A 576 6.06 -12.51 18.02
N GLY A 577 5.77 -12.58 16.71
CA GLY A 577 4.62 -11.89 16.14
C GLY A 577 3.31 -12.39 16.74
N ARG A 578 2.28 -11.54 16.70
CA ARG A 578 0.93 -11.82 17.20
C ARG A 578 -0.08 -11.52 16.13
N LEU A 579 -1.19 -12.27 16.06
CA LEU A 579 -2.21 -12.04 15.04
C LEU A 579 -2.83 -10.63 15.17
N PRO A 580 -2.78 -9.78 14.13
CA PRO A 580 -3.41 -8.45 14.15
C PRO A 580 -4.88 -8.50 13.75
N VAL A 581 -5.43 -9.69 13.49
CA VAL A 581 -6.82 -9.94 13.10
C VAL A 581 -7.30 -11.24 13.73
N THR A 582 -8.60 -11.36 13.98
CA THR A 582 -9.21 -12.60 14.47
C THR A 582 -9.26 -13.64 13.35
N GLN A 583 -8.85 -14.89 13.62
CA GLN A 583 -9.14 -16.00 12.73
C GLN A 583 -10.53 -16.57 13.05
N TYR A 584 -11.51 -16.26 12.21
CA TYR A 584 -12.88 -16.73 12.36
C TYR A 584 -13.03 -18.20 11.93
N PRO A 585 -14.00 -18.94 12.51
CA PRO A 585 -14.41 -20.22 11.94
C PRO A 585 -15.04 -20.01 10.56
N ALA A 586 -14.93 -20.99 9.67
CA ALA A 586 -15.39 -20.88 8.28
C ALA A 586 -16.87 -20.45 8.18
N GLY A 587 -17.74 -21.00 9.05
CA GLY A 587 -19.17 -20.69 9.06
C GLY A 587 -19.53 -19.24 9.37
N TYR A 588 -18.59 -18.43 9.91
CA TYR A 588 -18.85 -17.04 10.26
C TYR A 588 -19.34 -16.18 9.08
N VAL A 589 -18.80 -16.41 7.88
CA VAL A 589 -19.19 -15.65 6.68
C VAL A 589 -20.63 -15.94 6.25
N ASN A 590 -21.19 -17.06 6.68
CA ASN A 590 -22.57 -17.45 6.45
C ASN A 590 -23.54 -16.92 7.52
N GLU A 591 -23.00 -16.41 8.64
CA GLU A 591 -23.78 -15.83 9.75
C GLU A 591 -23.91 -14.30 9.64
N VAL A 592 -23.13 -13.65 8.76
CA VAL A 592 -23.11 -12.19 8.66
C VAL A 592 -23.09 -11.76 7.19
N PRO A 593 -24.06 -10.99 6.71
CA PRO A 593 -23.95 -10.33 5.41
C PRO A 593 -22.71 -9.45 5.41
N MET A 594 -21.75 -9.65 4.51
CA MET A 594 -20.50 -8.87 4.51
C MET A 594 -20.71 -7.37 4.27
N THR A 595 -21.89 -6.99 3.78
CA THR A 595 -22.38 -5.60 3.61
C THR A 595 -22.93 -4.95 4.89
N ASP A 596 -23.17 -5.72 5.95
CA ASP A 596 -23.65 -5.18 7.23
C ASP A 596 -22.50 -4.61 8.06
N MET A 597 -22.44 -3.28 8.20
CA MET A 597 -21.39 -2.56 8.92
C MET A 597 -21.56 -2.57 10.45
N GLY A 598 -22.64 -3.16 10.97
CA GLY A 598 -22.89 -3.28 12.39
C GLY A 598 -21.81 -4.11 13.10
N LEU A 599 -21.03 -3.47 13.96
CA LEU A 599 -19.98 -4.16 14.74
C LEU A 599 -20.55 -4.94 15.92
N ARG A 600 -21.57 -4.39 16.59
CA ARG A 600 -22.16 -4.93 17.81
C ARG A 600 -23.00 -6.18 17.50
N PRO A 601 -23.04 -7.18 18.40
CA PRO A 601 -23.92 -8.32 18.20
C PRO A 601 -25.39 -7.88 18.25
N ARG A 602 -26.22 -8.50 17.40
CA ARG A 602 -27.68 -8.40 17.43
C ARG A 602 -28.23 -9.81 17.54
N THR A 603 -28.88 -10.11 18.67
CA THR A 603 -29.32 -11.47 19.03
C THR A 603 -30.16 -12.10 17.92
N GLY A 604 -29.71 -13.25 17.41
CA GLY A 604 -30.42 -13.98 16.33
C GLY A 604 -30.17 -13.45 14.92
N GLU A 605 -29.38 -12.39 14.76
CA GLU A 605 -29.05 -11.80 13.45
C GLU A 605 -27.55 -11.86 13.16
N ILE A 606 -26.72 -11.20 13.98
CA ILE A 606 -25.27 -11.15 13.80
C ILE A 606 -24.55 -11.41 15.13
N PRO A 607 -23.53 -12.29 15.19
CA PRO A 607 -22.78 -12.59 16.40
C PRO A 607 -21.79 -11.49 16.80
N GLY A 608 -21.76 -10.37 16.09
CA GLY A 608 -20.79 -9.29 16.26
C GLY A 608 -19.52 -9.48 15.43
N ARG A 609 -18.80 -8.39 15.19
CA ARG A 609 -17.56 -8.34 14.38
C ARG A 609 -16.36 -7.92 15.21
N THR A 610 -15.17 -8.30 14.75
CA THR A 610 -13.87 -8.11 15.45
C THR A 610 -13.78 -8.85 16.79
N TYR A 611 -12.59 -8.88 17.39
CA TYR A 611 -12.39 -9.40 18.75
C TYR A 611 -13.16 -8.61 19.82
N LYS A 612 -13.55 -7.36 19.53
CA LYS A 612 -14.27 -6.50 20.48
C LYS A 612 -15.69 -6.99 20.73
N TRP A 613 -16.34 -7.58 19.73
CA TRP A 613 -17.78 -7.83 19.75
C TRP A 613 -18.20 -9.26 19.37
N TYR A 614 -17.34 -10.03 18.69
CA TYR A 614 -17.70 -11.38 18.24
C TYR A 614 -17.94 -12.35 19.40
N THR A 615 -19.21 -12.74 19.62
CA THR A 615 -19.63 -13.59 20.76
C THR A 615 -19.44 -15.09 20.51
N GLY A 616 -19.07 -15.49 19.30
CA GLY A 616 -18.72 -16.87 18.99
C GLY A 616 -17.30 -17.23 19.41
N LYS A 617 -16.86 -18.44 19.04
CA LYS A 617 -15.53 -18.94 19.39
C LYS A 617 -14.57 -18.77 18.20
N PRO A 618 -13.54 -17.92 18.30
CA PRO A 618 -12.54 -17.79 17.23
C PRO A 618 -11.70 -19.07 17.10
N GLY A 619 -11.16 -19.30 15.90
CA GLY A 619 -10.15 -20.33 15.67
C GLY A 619 -8.82 -19.97 16.34
N ASP A 620 -8.42 -18.70 16.18
CA ASP A 620 -7.36 -18.01 16.90
C ASP A 620 -7.77 -16.58 17.23
N GLU A 621 -7.48 -16.13 18.44
CA GLU A 621 -7.82 -14.79 18.91
C GLU A 621 -6.91 -13.72 18.30
N PHE A 622 -7.45 -12.51 18.15
CA PHE A 622 -6.60 -11.32 17.99
C PHE A 622 -5.56 -11.26 19.12
N GLY A 623 -4.31 -11.02 18.77
CA GLY A 623 -3.19 -11.02 19.70
C GLY A 623 -2.62 -12.41 20.03
N PHE A 624 -3.14 -13.49 19.46
CA PHE A 624 -2.58 -14.83 19.67
C PHE A 624 -1.26 -15.03 18.92
N GLY A 625 -0.30 -15.71 19.55
CA GLY A 625 1.00 -16.07 18.98
C GLY A 625 1.85 -16.85 19.98
N LEU A 626 2.56 -17.88 19.53
CA LEU A 626 3.43 -18.72 20.34
C LEU A 626 4.90 -18.32 20.18
N HIS A 627 5.73 -18.72 21.15
CA HIS A 627 7.17 -18.53 21.15
C HIS A 627 7.91 -19.88 21.13
N TYR A 628 9.21 -19.86 20.79
CA TYR A 628 10.12 -21.00 21.02
C TYR A 628 10.61 -21.12 22.47
N THR A 629 10.19 -20.18 23.33
CA THR A 629 10.45 -20.18 24.76
C THR A 629 9.15 -20.03 25.54
N LYS A 630 9.23 -19.97 26.87
CA LYS A 630 8.09 -19.67 27.75
C LYS A 630 8.35 -18.34 28.45
N PHE A 631 7.31 -17.52 28.53
CA PHE A 631 7.33 -16.26 29.24
C PHE A 631 6.36 -16.30 30.43
N ASP A 632 6.87 -15.89 31.58
CA ASP A 632 6.08 -15.53 32.74
C ASP A 632 5.95 -14.02 32.79
N ILE A 633 4.74 -13.52 33.01
CA ILE A 633 4.46 -12.08 33.10
C ILE A 633 3.79 -11.75 34.43
N ALA A 634 4.15 -10.61 35.00
CA ALA A 634 3.54 -10.09 36.22
C ALA A 634 3.59 -8.56 36.23
N TRP A 635 2.61 -7.93 36.86
CA TRP A 635 2.69 -6.49 37.12
C TRP A 635 3.88 -6.18 38.02
N GLU A 636 4.65 -5.17 37.68
CA GLU A 636 5.68 -4.68 38.59
C GLU A 636 5.04 -4.02 39.81
N LYS A 637 5.57 -4.35 40.98
CA LYS A 637 5.12 -3.77 42.24
C LYS A 637 5.64 -2.35 42.33
N SER A 638 4.73 -1.41 42.53
CA SER A 638 5.04 -0.02 42.90
C SER A 638 4.76 0.19 44.39
N GLU A 639 5.35 1.22 45.00
CA GLU A 639 4.99 1.69 46.35
C GLU A 639 3.50 2.11 46.45
N THR A 640 2.86 2.35 45.30
CA THR A 640 1.45 2.71 45.14
C THR A 640 0.57 1.57 44.62
N ASP A 641 1.00 0.32 44.73
CA ASP A 641 0.28 -0.84 44.19
C ASP A 641 -0.93 -1.22 45.07
N PHE A 642 -2.06 -0.55 44.81
CA PHE A 642 -3.35 -0.85 45.41
C PHE A 642 -4.08 -1.96 44.63
N ASP A 643 -4.95 -2.72 45.31
CA ASP A 643 -5.83 -3.71 44.67
C ASP A 643 -6.70 -3.09 43.54
N VAL A 644 -7.03 -1.80 43.68
CA VAL A 644 -7.74 -1.00 42.68
C VAL A 644 -7.14 0.41 42.63
N LEU A 645 -6.53 0.78 41.51
CA LEU A 645 -6.06 2.15 41.27
C LEU A 645 -7.27 3.06 41.00
N THR A 646 -7.39 4.18 41.71
CA THR A 646 -8.54 5.08 41.59
C THR A 646 -8.10 6.40 41.00
N TYR A 647 -8.79 6.85 39.94
CA TYR A 647 -8.60 8.16 39.32
C TYR A 647 -9.90 8.96 39.36
N ASN A 648 -9.80 10.27 39.58
CA ASN A 648 -10.93 11.17 39.47
C ASN A 648 -10.94 11.79 38.07
N ILE A 649 -12.07 11.67 37.35
CA ILE A 649 -12.18 12.16 35.96
C ILE A 649 -11.89 13.65 35.89
N GLN A 650 -12.45 14.46 36.78
CA GLN A 650 -12.24 15.92 36.76
C GLN A 650 -10.78 16.31 37.01
N ASP A 651 -10.05 15.57 37.86
CA ASP A 651 -8.62 15.80 38.09
C ASP A 651 -7.79 15.44 36.85
N LEU A 652 -8.14 14.36 36.15
CA LEU A 652 -7.52 13.98 34.88
C LEU A 652 -7.72 15.05 33.81
N ILE A 653 -8.96 15.56 33.66
CA ILE A 653 -9.26 16.64 32.71
C ILE A 653 -8.51 17.93 33.08
N SER A 654 -8.47 18.29 34.35
CA SER A 654 -7.72 19.45 34.85
C SER A 654 -6.23 19.34 34.52
N THR A 655 -5.63 18.16 34.75
CA THR A 655 -4.22 17.89 34.45
C THR A 655 -3.94 17.94 32.94
N ALA A 656 -4.88 17.48 32.13
CA ALA A 656 -4.78 17.45 30.69
C ALA A 656 -5.12 18.79 30.00
N SER A 657 -5.54 19.83 30.75
CA SER A 657 -6.05 21.09 30.20
C SER A 657 -5.07 21.87 29.30
N ASN A 658 -3.76 21.62 29.44
CA ASN A 658 -2.73 22.24 28.59
C ASN A 658 -2.42 21.43 27.32
N GLN A 659 -3.01 20.25 27.15
CA GLN A 659 -2.82 19.44 25.94
C GLN A 659 -3.69 19.98 24.80
N GLN A 660 -3.11 20.09 23.61
CA GLN A 660 -3.86 20.49 22.41
C GLN A 660 -5.00 19.51 22.12
N TYR A 661 -4.76 18.22 22.33
CA TYR A 661 -5.73 17.14 22.16
C TYR A 661 -5.82 16.34 23.46
N ILE A 662 -6.90 16.54 24.20
CA ILE A 662 -7.07 16.01 25.56
C ILE A 662 -7.11 14.47 25.59
N ASP A 663 -7.54 13.84 24.50
CA ASP A 663 -7.61 12.38 24.39
C ASP A 663 -6.23 11.71 24.21
N LEU A 664 -5.19 12.48 23.85
CA LEU A 664 -3.81 12.02 23.83
C LEU A 664 -3.11 12.16 25.19
N ALA A 665 -3.75 12.82 26.17
CA ALA A 665 -3.17 12.94 27.49
C ALA A 665 -3.00 11.54 28.14
N PRO A 666 -1.87 11.27 28.80
CA PRO A 666 -1.67 10.01 29.49
C PRO A 666 -2.63 9.90 30.67
N LEU A 667 -3.28 8.73 30.80
CA LEU A 667 -3.92 8.30 32.04
C LEU A 667 -2.85 7.85 33.03
N ASP A 668 -2.04 6.88 32.62
CA ASP A 668 -0.96 6.29 33.40
C ASP A 668 -0.09 5.39 32.50
N THR A 669 1.07 4.96 33.02
CA THR A 669 1.94 3.95 32.41
C THR A 669 1.97 2.71 33.28
N PHE A 670 1.56 1.57 32.71
CA PHE A 670 1.52 0.29 33.41
C PHE A 670 2.73 -0.55 33.02
N THR A 671 3.55 -0.93 34.01
CA THR A 671 4.77 -1.70 33.76
C THR A 671 4.56 -3.19 34.05
N LEU A 672 4.83 -4.01 33.04
CA LEU A 672 4.78 -5.47 33.10
C LEU A 672 6.19 -6.03 33.15
N SER A 673 6.50 -6.80 34.19
CA SER A 673 7.71 -7.61 34.24
C SER A 673 7.53 -8.83 33.34
N VAL A 674 8.40 -8.98 32.36
CA VAL A 674 8.42 -10.06 31.38
C VAL A 674 9.67 -10.91 31.64
N THR A 675 9.48 -12.14 32.09
CA THR A 675 10.58 -13.06 32.39
C THR A 675 10.60 -14.21 31.39
N ASN A 676 11.73 -14.39 30.69
CA ASN A 676 11.94 -15.56 29.85
C ASN A 676 12.25 -16.77 30.75
N ALA A 677 11.24 -17.57 31.04
CA ALA A 677 11.34 -18.78 31.87
C ALA A 677 11.89 -20.01 31.12
N GLY A 678 12.24 -19.86 29.85
CA GLY A 678 12.94 -20.91 29.10
C GLY A 678 14.41 -21.03 29.46
N ARG A 679 15.07 -22.01 28.83
CA ARG A 679 16.46 -22.38 29.18
C ARG A 679 17.49 -22.07 28.10
N THR A 680 17.07 -21.98 26.83
CA THR A 680 18.01 -22.03 25.69
C THR A 680 17.77 -20.94 24.66
N THR A 681 16.55 -20.41 24.56
CA THR A 681 16.14 -19.57 23.44
C THR A 681 15.87 -18.16 23.95
N ALA A 682 16.67 -17.20 23.51
CA ALA A 682 16.31 -15.78 23.61
C ALA A 682 15.17 -15.48 22.64
N SER A 683 14.28 -14.56 23.01
CA SER A 683 13.14 -14.20 22.17
C SER A 683 12.69 -12.80 22.52
N ASP A 684 12.13 -12.12 21.52
CA ASP A 684 11.28 -10.96 21.76
C ASP A 684 9.98 -11.40 22.47
N PHE A 685 9.33 -10.44 23.12
CA PHE A 685 7.98 -10.57 23.64
C PHE A 685 7.16 -9.32 23.30
N VAL A 686 6.01 -9.52 22.65
CA VAL A 686 5.02 -8.46 22.43
C VAL A 686 4.08 -8.43 23.63
N ALA A 687 4.05 -7.31 24.34
CA ALA A 687 3.09 -7.07 25.42
C ALA A 687 1.88 -6.31 24.87
N LEU A 688 0.70 -6.90 24.99
CA LEU A 688 -0.58 -6.28 24.62
C LEU A 688 -1.34 -5.92 25.89
N LEU A 689 -1.94 -4.73 25.95
CA LEU A 689 -2.80 -4.32 27.05
C LEU A 689 -4.20 -4.06 26.54
N PHE A 690 -5.17 -4.81 27.08
CA PHE A 690 -6.58 -4.61 26.79
C PHE A 690 -7.31 -4.01 27.99
N VAL A 691 -8.41 -3.29 27.73
CA VAL A 691 -9.35 -2.84 28.75
C VAL A 691 -10.71 -3.52 28.57
N GLN A 692 -11.35 -3.86 29.68
CA GLN A 692 -12.73 -4.32 29.75
C GLN A 692 -13.50 -3.48 30.79
N THR A 693 -14.74 -3.11 30.49
CA THR A 693 -15.57 -2.35 31.44
C THR A 693 -17.06 -2.56 31.21
N LYS A 694 -17.85 -2.33 32.27
CA LYS A 694 -19.31 -2.18 32.20
C LYS A 694 -19.78 -0.72 32.23
N ALA A 695 -18.87 0.23 32.43
CA ALA A 695 -19.17 1.66 32.53
C ALA A 695 -19.59 2.24 31.18
N GLY A 696 -20.60 3.13 31.16
CA GLY A 696 -21.15 3.75 29.95
C GLY A 696 -22.27 2.95 29.26
N PRO A 697 -22.64 3.30 28.02
CA PRO A 697 -23.79 2.74 27.33
C PRO A 697 -23.62 1.25 26.99
N GLN A 698 -24.73 0.51 26.92
CA GLN A 698 -24.76 -0.91 26.53
C GLN A 698 -25.07 -1.07 25.02
N PRO A 699 -24.62 -2.16 24.38
CA PRO A 699 -23.72 -3.20 24.92
C PRO A 699 -22.27 -2.71 25.05
N THR A 700 -21.52 -3.37 25.92
CA THR A 700 -20.08 -3.14 26.15
C THR A 700 -19.23 -4.13 25.35
N SER A 701 -18.02 -3.72 24.95
CA SER A 701 -17.09 -4.60 24.25
C SER A 701 -16.56 -5.68 25.18
N GLN A 702 -16.15 -6.82 24.63
CA GLN A 702 -15.54 -7.90 25.40
C GLN A 702 -14.20 -7.45 25.99
N LYS A 703 -13.37 -6.82 25.14
CA LYS A 703 -12.12 -6.15 25.48
C LYS A 703 -11.72 -5.22 24.34
N GLU A 704 -10.85 -4.24 24.60
CA GLU A 704 -10.33 -3.29 23.61
C GLU A 704 -8.84 -3.03 23.86
N LEU A 705 -8.01 -3.11 22.83
CA LEU A 705 -6.57 -2.85 22.93
C LEU A 705 -6.33 -1.37 23.20
N VAL A 706 -5.60 -1.05 24.26
CA VAL A 706 -5.34 0.33 24.72
C VAL A 706 -3.86 0.72 24.70
N ALA A 707 -2.96 -0.26 24.71
CA ALA A 707 -1.52 -0.05 24.57
C ALA A 707 -0.84 -1.35 24.10
N TYR A 708 0.31 -1.24 23.47
CA TYR A 708 1.21 -2.35 23.22
C TYR A 708 2.66 -1.87 23.21
N THR A 709 3.57 -2.79 23.44
CA THR A 709 5.01 -2.59 23.24
C THR A 709 5.68 -3.92 22.91
N ARG A 710 6.89 -3.86 22.38
CA ARG A 710 7.70 -5.05 22.08
C ARG A 710 9.05 -4.94 22.77
N VAL A 711 9.28 -5.83 23.74
CA VAL A 711 10.59 -5.99 24.37
C VAL A 711 11.42 -6.97 23.54
N LYS A 712 12.68 -6.60 23.28
CA LYS A 712 13.56 -7.32 22.35
C LYS A 712 14.53 -8.24 23.09
N ASP A 713 14.85 -9.37 22.48
CA ASP A 713 15.99 -10.24 22.83
C ASP A 713 16.10 -10.59 24.34
N VAL A 714 14.98 -10.96 24.96
CA VAL A 714 14.95 -11.33 26.38
C VAL A 714 15.67 -12.67 26.54
N GLN A 715 16.83 -12.66 27.20
CA GLN A 715 17.66 -13.86 27.36
C GLN A 715 17.02 -14.88 28.32
N PRO A 716 17.31 -16.19 28.17
CA PRO A 716 16.83 -17.22 29.11
C PRO A 716 17.17 -16.88 30.56
N GLY A 717 16.16 -16.93 31.44
CA GLY A 717 16.27 -16.58 32.86
C GLY A 717 16.28 -15.08 33.16
N GLN A 718 16.29 -14.21 32.14
CA GLN A 718 16.26 -12.76 32.33
C GLN A 718 14.82 -12.25 32.45
N SER A 719 14.67 -11.20 33.27
CA SER A 719 13.47 -10.37 33.34
C SER A 719 13.74 -9.00 32.73
N THR A 720 12.75 -8.43 32.04
CA THR A 720 12.76 -7.07 31.53
C THR A 720 11.41 -6.40 31.78
N SER A 721 11.39 -5.07 31.81
CA SER A 721 10.17 -4.29 31.96
C SER A 721 9.58 -3.95 30.59
N ALA A 722 8.26 -4.08 30.44
CA ALA A 722 7.50 -3.62 29.30
C ALA A 722 6.55 -2.50 29.75
N GLU A 723 6.77 -1.29 29.26
CA GLU A 723 5.99 -0.11 29.62
C GLU A 723 4.80 0.07 28.67
N LEU A 724 3.60 0.18 29.24
CA LEU A 724 2.34 0.28 28.51
C LEU A 724 1.61 1.57 28.91
N THR A 725 1.87 2.64 28.17
CA THR A 725 1.23 3.94 28.39
C THR A 725 -0.18 3.95 27.84
N VAL A 726 -1.16 4.21 28.69
CA VAL A 726 -2.58 4.31 28.34
C VAL A 726 -2.97 5.78 28.32
N THR A 727 -3.63 6.23 27.26
CA THR A 727 -4.16 7.60 27.18
C THR A 727 -5.60 7.68 27.69
N LEU A 728 -6.06 8.88 28.07
CA LEU A 728 -7.47 9.14 28.37
C LEU A 728 -8.35 8.70 27.23
N GLY A 729 -7.90 8.94 26.01
CA GLY A 729 -8.61 8.54 24.82
C GLY A 729 -8.77 7.02 24.69
N ALA A 730 -7.70 6.25 24.93
CA ALA A 730 -7.72 4.81 24.74
C ALA A 730 -8.79 4.10 25.62
N ILE A 731 -9.14 4.68 26.77
CA ILE A 731 -10.18 4.13 27.68
C ILE A 731 -11.54 4.82 27.57
N ALA A 732 -11.63 5.93 26.82
CA ALA A 732 -12.89 6.62 26.57
C ALA A 732 -13.77 5.78 25.62
N ARG A 733 -15.09 5.80 25.85
CA ARG A 733 -16.07 5.10 25.03
C ARG A 733 -16.90 6.08 24.21
N THR A 734 -17.55 5.57 23.17
CA THR A 734 -18.40 6.39 22.29
C THR A 734 -19.87 6.28 22.68
N ASP A 735 -20.55 7.42 22.82
CA ASP A 735 -21.99 7.50 23.07
C ASP A 735 -22.83 7.34 21.78
N GLU A 736 -24.15 7.50 21.87
CA GLU A 736 -25.06 7.38 20.72
C GLU A 736 -24.94 8.53 19.70
N ASN A 737 -24.43 9.69 20.14
CA ASN A 737 -24.20 10.87 19.29
C ASN A 737 -22.85 10.80 18.56
N GLY A 738 -21.95 9.90 18.97
CA GLY A 738 -20.58 9.79 18.47
C GLY A 738 -19.55 10.48 19.37
N ASP A 739 -19.96 11.11 20.46
CA ASP A 739 -19.05 11.77 21.40
C ASP A 739 -18.14 10.74 22.08
N ARG A 740 -16.87 11.08 22.30
CA ARG A 740 -15.95 10.25 23.09
C ARG A 740 -15.95 10.71 24.53
N VAL A 741 -16.31 9.80 25.44
CA VAL A 741 -16.68 10.09 26.81
C VAL A 741 -15.92 9.18 27.78
N LEU A 742 -15.35 9.78 28.83
CA LEU A 742 -14.88 9.05 29.99
C LEU A 742 -16.07 8.79 30.92
N TYR A 743 -16.36 7.51 31.19
CA TYR A 743 -17.45 7.12 32.08
C TYR A 743 -16.91 6.73 33.46
N PRO A 744 -17.54 7.17 34.56
CA PRO A 744 -17.20 6.67 35.89
C PRO A 744 -17.60 5.19 36.01
N GLY A 745 -16.77 4.40 36.68
CA GLY A 745 -17.01 2.98 36.89
C GLY A 745 -15.73 2.17 37.05
N GLU A 746 -15.88 0.85 37.05
CA GLU A 746 -14.78 -0.10 37.14
C GLU A 746 -14.30 -0.54 35.77
N TYR A 747 -12.99 -0.63 35.62
CA TYR A 747 -12.30 -1.07 34.42
C TYR A 747 -11.28 -2.14 34.84
N GLU A 748 -11.18 -3.21 34.05
CA GLU A 748 -10.19 -4.25 34.22
C GLU A 748 -9.20 -4.19 33.05
N LEU A 749 -7.92 -4.00 33.37
CA LEU A 749 -6.81 -4.08 32.45
C LEU A 749 -6.35 -5.53 32.36
N LEU A 750 -6.26 -6.06 31.14
CA LEU A 750 -5.91 -7.43 30.83
C LEU A 750 -4.58 -7.42 30.05
N ALA A 751 -3.52 -7.94 30.65
CA ALA A 751 -2.24 -8.10 29.99
C ALA A 751 -2.23 -9.39 29.16
N ASP A 752 -1.78 -9.25 27.92
CA ASP A 752 -1.78 -10.27 26.87
C ASP A 752 -3.20 -10.69 26.40
N TRP A 753 -3.28 -11.42 25.29
CA TRP A 753 -4.54 -11.82 24.66
C TRP A 753 -5.42 -12.67 25.59
N ASP A 754 -4.81 -13.50 26.44
CA ASP A 754 -5.49 -14.39 27.38
C ASP A 754 -5.77 -13.75 28.75
N GLY A 755 -5.33 -12.51 28.97
CA GLY A 755 -5.51 -11.81 30.25
C GLY A 755 -4.76 -12.48 31.41
N LYS A 756 -3.58 -13.05 31.14
CA LYS A 756 -2.70 -13.73 32.10
C LYS A 756 -2.43 -12.94 33.38
N ALA A 757 -2.28 -11.62 33.27
CA ALA A 757 -2.19 -10.72 34.40
C ALA A 757 -3.31 -9.67 34.30
N LYS A 758 -3.93 -9.36 35.44
CA LYS A 758 -5.08 -8.45 35.50
C LYS A 758 -4.82 -7.34 36.51
N LYS A 759 -5.24 -6.12 36.18
CA LYS A 759 -5.17 -4.97 37.09
C LYS A 759 -6.49 -4.21 37.04
N LYS A 760 -6.98 -3.76 38.20
CA LYS A 760 -8.24 -3.01 38.27
C LYS A 760 -7.97 -1.53 38.41
N ILE A 761 -8.69 -0.74 37.64
CA ILE A 761 -8.76 0.70 37.81
C ILE A 761 -10.21 1.13 38.01
N ARG A 762 -10.42 2.23 38.73
CA ARG A 762 -11.74 2.81 38.97
C ARG A 762 -11.71 4.29 38.64
N LEU A 763 -12.53 4.70 37.68
CA LEU A 763 -12.81 6.10 37.42
C LEU A 763 -13.96 6.57 38.31
N ARG A 764 -13.75 7.66 39.04
CA ARG A 764 -14.76 8.33 39.88
C ARG A 764 -15.02 9.75 39.37
N GLY A 765 -16.05 10.38 39.90
CA GLY A 765 -16.47 11.73 39.49
C GLY A 765 -17.63 11.67 38.50
N LYS A 766 -17.79 12.75 37.73
CA LYS A 766 -18.81 12.83 36.67
C LYS A 766 -18.20 12.39 35.35
N GLU A 767 -19.03 11.86 34.45
CA GLU A 767 -18.60 11.61 33.07
C GLU A 767 -18.17 12.92 32.39
N GLU A 768 -17.16 12.83 31.53
CA GLU A 768 -16.63 13.99 30.79
C GLU A 768 -16.43 13.64 29.33
N ARG A 769 -16.82 14.56 28.46
CA ARG A 769 -16.63 14.43 27.01
C ARG A 769 -15.24 14.92 26.65
N LEU A 770 -14.42 14.01 26.10
CA LEU A 770 -13.10 14.34 25.58
C LEU A 770 -13.20 14.95 24.18
N VAL A 771 -14.13 14.43 23.37
CA VAL A 771 -14.32 14.84 21.98
C VAL A 771 -15.82 14.89 21.69
N VAL A 772 -16.31 16.02 21.16
CA VAL A 772 -17.73 16.24 20.84
C VAL A 772 -17.94 16.07 19.34
N TRP A 773 -18.65 15.01 18.94
CA TRP A 773 -18.84 14.66 17.54
C TRP A 773 -19.80 15.63 16.83
N PRO A 774 -19.40 16.17 15.66
CA PRO A 774 -20.24 17.12 14.92
C PRO A 774 -21.48 16.42 14.37
N GLN A 775 -22.65 16.90 14.78
CA GLN A 775 -23.92 16.44 14.25
C GLN A 775 -24.16 16.99 12.84
N PRO A 776 -24.82 16.23 11.95
CA PRO A 776 -25.20 16.76 10.64
C PRO A 776 -26.10 18.01 10.80
N PRO A 777 -26.07 18.96 9.85
CA PRO A 777 -27.00 20.08 9.84
C PRO A 777 -28.45 19.57 9.90
N SER A 778 -29.27 20.19 10.75
CA SER A 778 -30.67 19.82 11.00
C SER A 778 -31.58 20.02 9.81
#